data_AF-A0A0U3FZ29-F1
#
_entry.id   AF-A0A0U3FZ29-F1
#
_cell.length_a   1.000
_cell.length_b   1.000
_cell.length_c   1.000
_cell.angle_alpha   90.00
_cell.angle_beta   90.00
_cell.angle_gamma   90.00
#
_symmetry.space_group_name_H-M   'P 1'
#
loop_
_entity.id
_entity.type
_entity.pdbx_description
1 polymer ?
#
loop_
_entity_poly.entity_id
_entity_poly.type
_entity_poly.pdbx_seq_one_letter_code
_entity_poly.pdbx_strand_id
1 'polypeptide(L)'
;MKRELTTTDFHAMLNTDLGRDLKLEQETVEITGNEVRVYDSKHNEILTLNGVIRLDVESGITISKLVGTTADGKVVELAYFTKRKEEVFKKLAEAFNSGEQIEIKDEVDDKSHKPGVNTLRWLFSISSRYRKTMILGATLSLISTGLNLVPPYLLKILIDNVLISNNHSAQLFQLIVLLLITSYTSLALVSSLQTRILNNLGSRIINDLREMLYNHVIKHDYSFIERISPSRILSRLTTDAGNTNWLLVWGLPTLVTNFFTLLGIGVILFTLNPLLATFILIPIPLILFMVVRYRKKSHRLYHRNWRRSADITSRINDTIPNFLVVRSFSKEEYESKRLRNMLDKLYESSVTINRLNSLYWPVIGLVVNLSTVIIWWVGGHEVISGVIELGVITAFIAYLSQFYSPINNLSNVLPFIQQSLTSAERIREVLEVKPQITNSETPKRPVMPSEIVFENVFFGYDPHFPVVKNLNINIRPGEKVAIVGKSGSGKSTIAKLLLRFYDVNKGKITIGGVDLKEIDIDYLRRKVAYVPQDVVLFDTTVGYNVAYGSDNVNEVDIVRACKTAKIHDEIVRLPFAYDTILGERGTYLSGGQRQRLSIARAIIKNPDVLIFDEATSNLDVVSEREVYEAMMEVSRNKTVILITHNIHEVMNADKVIVLDNGEVMERGKPKELLRNETYFHKIFKDQINEENVFSKDGNGKEIHDIRILNPRSTKITPAERRSRVTVEAENEIYRDLIPKALFPITNPKFIGFYTDDGKELFLLEDYSKLDSESLKVLESALLYNNLVFKVVKINNINIKGDQLEWDLVTDKGVSKTFTLGRRNVVVFEKKVVLIDRNDNLYEINMESIDKRSLRLLLETI
;
A
#
# COMPACT_ATOMS: atom_id res chain seq x y z
N MET A 1 3.87 -22.08 50.93
CA MET A 1 5.34 -22.00 51.00
C MET A 1 5.86 -21.54 49.65
N LYS A 2 6.28 -20.27 49.56
CA LYS A 2 7.04 -19.74 48.40
C LYS A 2 8.39 -20.47 48.39
N ARG A 3 8.67 -21.22 47.33
CA ARG A 3 10.03 -21.71 47.07
C ARG A 3 10.81 -20.52 46.53
N GLU A 4 11.74 -19.99 47.31
CA GLU A 4 12.86 -19.22 46.78
C GLU A 4 13.66 -20.17 45.89
N LEU A 5 13.46 -20.07 44.58
CA LEU A 5 14.35 -20.66 43.59
C LEU A 5 15.55 -19.72 43.51
N THR A 6 16.65 -20.11 44.15
CA THR A 6 17.95 -19.46 43.97
C THR A 6 18.40 -19.69 42.54
N THR A 7 18.35 -18.63 41.73
CA THR A 7 18.89 -18.47 40.36
C THR A 7 20.43 -18.53 40.34
N THR A 8 21.03 -19.53 40.99
CA THR A 8 22.50 -19.61 41.14
C THR A 8 23.23 -20.14 39.91
N ASP A 9 22.54 -20.79 38.96
CA ASP A 9 23.17 -21.43 37.80
C ASP A 9 22.74 -20.86 36.44
N PHE A 10 22.05 -19.71 36.37
CA PHE A 10 21.64 -19.14 35.08
C PHE A 10 22.84 -18.50 34.36
N HIS A 11 23.08 -18.85 33.10
CA HIS A 11 24.13 -18.23 32.27
C HIS A 11 23.60 -17.92 30.88
N ALA A 12 23.72 -16.68 30.43
CA ALA A 12 23.33 -16.27 29.08
C ALA A 12 24.21 -15.12 28.57
N MET A 13 24.50 -15.14 27.26
CA MET A 13 25.28 -14.09 26.60
C MET A 13 24.60 -13.71 25.28
N LEU A 14 24.36 -12.41 25.06
CA LEU A 14 23.61 -11.92 23.92
C LEU A 14 24.14 -10.58 23.40
N ASN A 15 24.25 -10.46 22.08
CA ASN A 15 24.68 -9.22 21.45
C ASN A 15 23.49 -8.36 21.06
N THR A 16 23.56 -7.08 21.44
CA THR A 16 22.70 -6.03 20.92
C THR A 16 23.11 -5.64 19.49
N ASP A 17 22.27 -4.85 18.84
CA ASP A 17 22.54 -4.18 17.58
C ASP A 17 22.55 -2.64 17.71
N LEU A 18 22.48 -2.14 18.95
CA LEU A 18 22.62 -0.74 19.33
C LEU A 18 23.52 -0.61 20.55
N GLY A 19 24.34 0.44 20.57
CA GLY A 19 25.02 0.90 21.77
C GLY A 19 24.11 1.75 22.66
N ARG A 20 24.56 2.07 23.88
CA ARG A 20 23.87 3.00 24.79
C ARG A 20 23.73 4.42 24.25
N ASP A 21 24.57 4.82 23.31
CA ASP A 21 24.43 6.08 22.58
C ASP A 21 23.45 6.00 21.40
N LEU A 22 22.77 4.86 21.24
CA LEU A 22 21.80 4.52 20.20
C LEU A 22 22.38 4.52 18.79
N LYS A 23 23.70 4.44 18.64
CA LYS A 23 24.33 4.16 17.36
C LYS A 23 24.33 2.67 17.07
N LEU A 24 24.46 2.33 15.78
CA LEU A 24 24.58 0.96 15.28
C LEU A 24 25.95 0.38 15.66
N GLU A 25 26.07 -0.02 16.91
CA GLU A 25 27.23 -0.65 17.52
C GLU A 25 26.75 -1.88 18.32
N GLN A 26 27.62 -2.87 18.49
CA GLN A 26 27.29 -4.06 19.26
C GLN A 26 27.78 -3.91 20.69
N GLU A 27 26.88 -4.09 21.65
CA GLU A 27 27.20 -4.37 23.05
C GLU A 27 26.87 -5.82 23.36
N THR A 28 27.60 -6.42 24.30
CA THR A 28 27.35 -7.79 24.73
C THR A 28 26.83 -7.80 26.15
N VAL A 29 25.62 -8.33 26.34
CA VAL A 29 25.00 -8.55 27.65
C VAL A 29 25.32 -9.96 28.10
N GLU A 30 26.04 -10.09 29.21
CA GLU A 30 26.35 -11.34 29.89
C GLU A 30 25.60 -11.39 31.22
N ILE A 31 24.93 -12.50 31.50
CA ILE A 31 24.18 -12.72 32.73
C ILE A 31 24.71 -14.00 33.37
N THR A 32 25.19 -13.89 34.60
CA THR A 32 25.71 -15.01 35.39
C THR A 32 25.06 -15.00 36.78
N GLY A 33 24.18 -15.96 37.04
CA GLY A 33 23.35 -16.00 38.24
C GLY A 33 22.45 -14.77 38.35
N ASN A 34 22.70 -13.93 39.36
CA ASN A 34 22.00 -12.66 39.58
C ASN A 34 22.84 -11.43 39.21
N GLU A 35 23.97 -11.63 38.55
CA GLU A 35 24.85 -10.58 38.07
C GLU A 35 24.66 -10.38 36.56
N VAL A 36 24.49 -9.13 36.14
CA VAL A 36 24.42 -8.74 34.72
C VAL A 36 25.58 -7.81 34.41
N ARG A 37 26.38 -8.18 33.41
CA ARG A 37 27.49 -7.39 32.88
C ARG A 37 27.22 -7.01 31.42
N VAL A 38 27.63 -5.81 31.03
CA VAL A 38 27.47 -5.29 29.68
C VAL A 38 28.81 -4.80 29.17
N TYR A 39 29.23 -5.30 28.02
CA TYR A 39 30.52 -5.01 27.39
C TYR A 39 30.34 -4.21 26.09
N ASP A 40 31.28 -3.32 25.77
CA ASP A 40 31.31 -2.60 24.49
C ASP A 40 31.81 -3.50 23.35
N SER A 41 31.80 -2.97 22.13
CA SER A 41 32.30 -3.67 20.93
C SER A 41 33.79 -4.05 21.01
N LYS A 42 34.56 -3.46 21.93
CA LYS A 42 35.97 -3.75 22.23
C LYS A 42 36.14 -4.65 23.45
N HIS A 43 35.05 -5.19 24.01
CA HIS A 43 35.00 -6.01 25.22
C HIS A 43 35.45 -5.29 26.51
N ASN A 44 35.35 -3.96 26.57
CA ASN A 44 35.48 -3.24 27.83
C ASN A 44 34.15 -3.30 28.60
N GLU A 45 34.22 -3.56 29.90
CA GLU A 45 33.05 -3.56 30.77
C GLU A 45 32.49 -2.14 30.92
N ILE A 46 31.23 -1.93 30.54
CA ILE A 46 30.53 -0.64 30.58
C ILE A 46 29.59 -0.56 31.80
N LEU A 47 28.94 -1.68 32.15
CA LEU A 47 28.01 -1.74 33.26
C LEU A 47 28.01 -3.11 33.92
N THR A 48 28.07 -3.13 35.25
CA THR A 48 27.88 -4.32 36.07
C THR A 48 26.80 -4.05 37.12
N LEU A 49 25.82 -4.96 37.20
CA LEU A 49 24.71 -4.88 38.14
C LEU A 49 24.55 -6.20 38.88
N ASN A 50 24.70 -6.14 40.21
CA ASN A 50 24.56 -7.29 41.10
C ASN A 50 23.17 -7.34 41.74
N GLY A 51 22.68 -8.55 42.01
CA GLY A 51 21.44 -8.75 42.76
C GLY A 51 20.17 -8.47 41.93
N VAL A 52 20.23 -8.71 40.62
CA VAL A 52 19.07 -8.63 39.74
C VAL A 52 18.12 -9.79 40.07
N ILE A 53 16.89 -9.47 40.43
CA ILE A 53 15.84 -10.44 40.78
C ILE A 53 14.83 -10.65 39.66
N ARG A 54 14.77 -9.71 38.70
CA ARG A 54 13.85 -9.77 37.56
C ARG A 54 14.44 -9.01 36.37
N LEU A 55 14.30 -9.59 35.19
CA LEU A 55 14.53 -8.90 33.93
C LEU A 55 13.20 -8.60 33.23
N ASP A 56 13.12 -7.47 32.56
CA ASP A 56 11.99 -7.13 31.71
C ASP A 56 12.47 -6.49 30.41
N VAL A 57 11.64 -6.55 29.37
CA VAL A 57 11.90 -5.87 28.10
C VAL A 57 10.86 -4.78 27.93
N GLU A 58 11.33 -3.54 27.98
CA GLU A 58 10.50 -2.39 27.65
C GLU A 58 10.50 -2.20 26.14
N SER A 59 9.40 -2.61 25.50
CA SER A 59 9.18 -2.51 24.07
C SER A 59 8.96 -1.07 23.63
N GLY A 60 9.81 -0.56 22.73
CA GLY A 60 9.57 0.70 22.02
C GLY A 60 9.09 0.52 20.58
N ILE A 61 8.99 1.62 19.82
CA ILE A 61 8.55 1.58 18.42
C ILE A 61 9.66 1.03 17.53
N THR A 62 10.88 1.52 17.73
CA THR A 62 12.04 1.23 16.87
C THR A 62 13.15 0.59 17.69
N ILE A 63 13.28 1.02 18.94
CA ILE A 63 14.30 0.61 19.89
C ILE A 63 13.58 0.01 21.09
N SER A 64 14.03 -1.12 21.58
CA SER A 64 13.60 -1.70 22.85
C SER A 64 14.78 -1.73 23.79
N LYS A 65 14.52 -1.82 25.09
CA LYS A 65 15.57 -1.91 26.09
C LYS A 65 15.33 -3.06 27.06
N LEU A 66 16.43 -3.66 27.51
CA LEU A 66 16.43 -4.63 28.60
C LEU A 66 16.61 -3.87 29.91
N VAL A 67 15.76 -4.14 30.89
CA VAL A 67 15.77 -3.51 32.21
C VAL A 67 15.88 -4.58 33.28
N GLY A 68 16.74 -4.34 34.26
CA GLY A 68 16.91 -5.19 35.44
C GLY A 68 16.32 -4.54 36.69
N THR A 69 15.52 -5.30 37.43
CA THR A 69 15.04 -4.90 38.76
C THR A 69 15.87 -5.58 39.82
N THR A 70 16.42 -4.81 40.75
CA THR A 70 17.24 -5.29 41.88
C THR A 70 16.39 -5.50 43.14
N ALA A 71 16.91 -6.23 44.12
CA ALA A 71 16.18 -6.63 45.34
C ALA A 71 15.68 -5.45 46.20
N ASP A 72 16.29 -4.28 46.06
CA ASP A 72 15.89 -3.01 46.68
C ASP A 72 14.77 -2.29 45.91
N GLY A 73 14.28 -2.87 44.80
CA GLY A 73 13.24 -2.32 43.94
C GLY A 73 13.75 -1.32 42.89
N LYS A 74 15.08 -1.12 42.75
CA LYS A 74 15.63 -0.21 41.75
C LYS A 74 15.64 -0.84 40.37
N VAL A 75 15.09 -0.13 39.38
CA VAL A 75 15.07 -0.51 37.97
C VAL A 75 16.25 0.17 37.26
N VAL A 76 17.06 -0.62 36.56
CA VAL A 76 18.28 -0.15 35.88
C VAL A 76 18.25 -0.60 34.42
N GLU A 77 18.55 0.33 33.51
CA GLU A 77 18.64 0.04 32.08
C GLU A 77 19.97 -0.66 31.76
N LEU A 78 19.86 -1.85 31.16
CA LEU A 78 20.98 -2.73 30.91
C LEU A 78 21.50 -2.54 29.48
N ALA A 79 20.63 -2.62 28.49
CA ALA A 79 21.02 -2.59 27.07
C ALA A 79 19.88 -2.10 26.17
N TYR A 80 20.23 -1.56 25.00
CA TYR A 80 19.29 -1.15 23.96
C TYR A 80 19.48 -2.01 22.71
N PHE A 81 18.41 -2.25 21.97
CA PHE A 81 18.43 -3.03 20.73
C PHE A 81 17.25 -2.68 19.84
N THR A 82 17.37 -2.93 18.53
CA THR A 82 16.27 -2.68 17.60
C THR A 82 15.14 -3.70 17.79
N LYS A 83 13.95 -3.38 17.24
CA LYS A 83 12.79 -4.30 17.18
C LYS A 83 13.14 -5.70 16.66
N ARG A 84 14.16 -5.82 15.79
CA ARG A 84 14.61 -7.10 15.23
C ARG A 84 15.10 -8.08 16.29
N LYS A 85 15.70 -7.58 17.38
CA LYS A 85 16.26 -8.39 18.48
C LYS A 85 15.29 -8.54 19.65
N GLU A 86 14.15 -7.85 19.64
CA GLU A 86 13.20 -7.78 20.76
C GLU A 86 12.70 -9.14 21.23
N GLU A 87 12.33 -10.04 20.30
CA GLU A 87 11.83 -11.37 20.66
C GLU A 87 12.90 -12.23 21.35
N VAL A 88 14.17 -12.04 20.99
CA VAL A 88 15.29 -12.78 21.58
C VAL A 88 15.54 -12.31 23.01
N PHE A 89 15.51 -11.00 23.24
CA PHE A 89 15.63 -10.44 24.59
C PHE A 89 14.40 -10.70 25.47
N LYS A 90 13.20 -10.82 24.89
CA LYS A 90 11.99 -11.25 25.64
C LYS A 90 12.14 -12.69 26.14
N LYS A 91 12.60 -13.60 25.27
CA LYS A 91 12.89 -14.99 25.67
C LYS A 91 13.98 -15.05 26.74
N LEU A 92 15.01 -14.20 26.63
CA LEU A 92 16.05 -14.07 27.67
C LEU A 92 15.45 -13.67 29.02
N ALA A 93 14.63 -12.62 29.04
CA ALA A 93 14.01 -12.12 30.27
C ALA A 93 13.03 -13.14 30.88
N GLU A 94 12.22 -13.81 30.04
CA GLU A 94 11.32 -14.89 30.48
C GLU A 94 12.10 -16.07 31.08
N ALA A 95 13.18 -16.51 30.43
CA ALA A 95 14.02 -17.62 30.90
C ALA A 95 14.72 -17.29 32.23
N PHE A 96 15.23 -16.06 32.36
CA PHE A 96 15.81 -15.57 33.60
C PHE A 96 14.78 -15.58 34.74
N ASN A 97 13.58 -15.06 34.49
CA ASN A 97 12.51 -14.96 35.48
C ASN A 97 11.91 -16.33 35.86
N SER A 98 11.96 -17.32 34.96
CA SER A 98 11.48 -18.69 35.21
C SER A 98 12.54 -19.61 35.81
N GLY A 99 13.82 -19.22 35.78
CA GLY A 99 14.95 -20.04 36.22
C GLY A 99 15.28 -21.19 35.26
N GLU A 100 14.86 -21.10 33.99
CA GLU A 100 15.10 -22.13 32.97
C GLU A 100 16.42 -21.85 32.24
N GLN A 101 17.37 -22.79 32.28
CA GLN A 101 18.58 -22.68 31.45
C GLN A 101 18.24 -22.90 29.98
N ILE A 102 18.50 -21.89 29.15
CA ILE A 102 18.36 -21.96 27.70
C ILE A 102 19.71 -21.66 27.06
N GLU A 103 20.19 -22.53 26.18
CA GLU A 103 21.33 -22.23 25.31
C GLU A 103 20.86 -21.28 24.20
N ILE A 104 20.83 -19.96 24.49
CA ILE A 104 20.41 -18.95 23.52
C ILE A 104 21.61 -18.63 22.62
N LYS A 105 21.77 -19.40 21.53
CA LYS A 105 22.70 -19.04 20.46
C LYS A 105 22.12 -17.88 19.66
N ASP A 106 22.97 -16.90 19.34
CA ASP A 106 22.70 -15.79 18.41
C ASP A 106 22.59 -16.28 16.95
N GLU A 107 21.99 -17.45 16.74
CA GLU A 107 21.43 -17.79 15.45
C GLU A 107 20.22 -16.88 15.26
N VAL A 108 20.20 -16.14 14.15
CA VAL A 108 18.99 -15.53 13.59
C VAL A 108 18.06 -16.68 13.20
N ASP A 109 17.50 -17.33 14.22
CA ASP A 109 16.66 -18.49 14.12
C ASP A 109 15.27 -17.93 13.87
N ASP A 110 14.98 -17.79 12.57
CA ASP A 110 13.65 -17.63 11.97
C ASP A 110 12.84 -18.93 12.20
N LYS A 111 12.84 -19.43 13.44
CA LYS A 111 11.88 -20.41 13.93
C LYS A 111 10.56 -19.68 13.96
N SER A 112 9.87 -19.77 12.82
CA SER A 112 8.43 -19.71 12.68
C SER A 112 7.77 -19.93 14.05
N HIS A 113 7.19 -18.87 14.61
CA HIS A 113 6.09 -19.05 15.54
C HIS A 113 5.19 -20.14 14.94
N LYS A 114 4.77 -21.12 15.75
CA LYS A 114 3.74 -22.05 15.31
C LYS A 114 2.39 -21.34 15.45
N PRO A 115 1.76 -20.86 14.36
CA PRO A 115 0.30 -20.81 14.38
C PRO A 115 -0.35 -21.20 13.04
N GLY A 116 -0.04 -22.38 12.50
CA GLY A 116 -0.73 -22.86 11.29
C GLY A 116 -2.25 -23.07 11.49
N VAL A 117 -2.68 -23.50 12.68
CA VAL A 117 -4.09 -23.84 12.95
C VAL A 117 -4.96 -22.59 13.10
N ASN A 118 -4.45 -21.55 13.77
CA ASN A 118 -5.22 -20.32 13.98
C ASN A 118 -5.35 -19.52 12.68
N THR A 119 -4.31 -19.48 11.84
CA THR A 119 -4.35 -18.79 10.55
C THR A 119 -5.27 -19.50 9.56
N LEU A 120 -5.27 -20.84 9.52
CA LEU A 120 -6.22 -21.61 8.72
C LEU A 120 -7.66 -21.37 9.15
N ARG A 121 -7.97 -21.42 10.46
CA ARG A 121 -9.32 -21.11 10.96
C ARG A 121 -9.76 -19.70 10.58
N TRP A 122 -8.85 -18.73 10.69
CA TRP A 122 -9.13 -17.36 10.30
C TRP A 122 -9.43 -17.24 8.80
N LEU A 123 -8.63 -17.87 7.93
CA LEU A 123 -8.92 -17.92 6.49
C LEU A 123 -10.27 -18.58 6.17
N PHE A 124 -10.60 -19.68 6.85
CA PHE A 124 -11.90 -20.33 6.72
C PHE A 124 -13.06 -19.46 7.22
N SER A 125 -12.83 -18.62 8.23
CA SER A 125 -13.85 -17.67 8.71
C SER A 125 -14.20 -16.65 7.64
N ILE A 126 -13.22 -16.16 6.87
CA ILE A 126 -13.43 -15.23 5.75
C ILE A 126 -14.17 -15.93 4.61
N SER A 127 -13.74 -17.15 4.26
CA SER A 127 -14.37 -17.90 3.17
C SER A 127 -15.75 -18.45 3.52
N SER A 128 -16.14 -18.49 4.80
CA SER A 128 -17.42 -19.03 5.28
C SER A 128 -18.65 -18.37 4.64
N ARG A 129 -18.54 -17.10 4.24
CA ARG A 129 -19.57 -16.37 3.45
C ARG A 129 -19.92 -17.10 2.16
N TYR A 130 -18.96 -17.83 1.59
CA TYR A 130 -19.08 -18.59 0.35
C TYR A 130 -19.18 -20.12 0.58
N ARG A 131 -19.61 -20.56 1.76
CA ARG A 131 -19.72 -21.99 2.12
C ARG A 131 -20.43 -22.85 1.06
N LYS A 132 -21.50 -22.34 0.44
CA LYS A 132 -22.26 -23.08 -0.59
C LYS A 132 -21.40 -23.36 -1.82
N THR A 133 -20.66 -22.36 -2.29
CA THR A 133 -19.77 -22.49 -3.45
C THR A 133 -18.54 -23.32 -3.14
N MET A 134 -18.00 -23.23 -1.92
CA MET A 134 -16.93 -24.13 -1.46
C MET A 134 -17.38 -25.58 -1.42
N ILE A 135 -18.56 -25.85 -0.86
CA ILE A 135 -19.15 -27.20 -0.83
C ILE A 135 -19.38 -27.70 -2.26
N LEU A 136 -19.93 -26.86 -3.15
CA LEU A 136 -20.11 -27.22 -4.56
C LEU A 136 -18.77 -27.52 -5.26
N GLY A 137 -17.74 -26.72 -5.02
CA GLY A 137 -16.39 -26.97 -5.55
C GLY A 137 -15.81 -28.28 -5.02
N ALA A 138 -15.97 -28.54 -3.72
CA ALA A 138 -15.52 -29.77 -3.08
C ALA A 138 -16.28 -31.01 -3.60
N THR A 139 -17.61 -30.91 -3.78
CA THR A 139 -18.41 -32.02 -4.32
C THR A 139 -18.05 -32.31 -5.78
N LEU A 140 -17.86 -31.28 -6.61
CA LEU A 140 -17.36 -31.46 -7.97
C LEU A 140 -15.95 -32.06 -8.00
N SER A 141 -15.09 -31.71 -7.03
CA SER A 141 -13.76 -32.32 -6.86
C SER A 141 -13.85 -33.81 -6.54
N LEU A 142 -14.82 -34.22 -5.71
CA LEU A 142 -15.06 -35.63 -5.38
C LEU A 142 -15.67 -36.39 -6.56
N ILE A 143 -16.60 -35.78 -7.30
CA ILE A 143 -17.20 -36.36 -8.51
C ILE A 143 -16.13 -36.55 -9.59
N SER A 144 -15.28 -35.54 -9.83
CA SER A 144 -14.18 -35.67 -10.78
C SER A 144 -13.18 -36.74 -10.36
N THR A 145 -12.89 -36.83 -9.05
CA THR A 145 -12.08 -37.93 -8.49
C THR A 145 -12.71 -39.28 -8.81
N GLY A 146 -14.00 -39.48 -8.54
CA GLY A 146 -14.71 -40.74 -8.82
C GLY A 146 -14.74 -41.09 -10.31
N LEU A 147 -15.04 -40.12 -11.18
CA LEU A 147 -15.01 -40.30 -12.63
C LEU A 147 -13.63 -40.68 -13.16
N ASN A 148 -12.56 -40.16 -12.56
CA ASN A 148 -11.19 -40.50 -12.93
C ASN A 148 -10.82 -41.97 -12.61
N LEU A 149 -11.54 -42.61 -11.68
CA LEU A 149 -11.34 -44.02 -11.34
C LEU A 149 -12.01 -44.99 -12.33
N VAL A 150 -12.96 -44.55 -13.15
CA VAL A 150 -13.76 -45.43 -14.02
C VAL A 150 -12.99 -45.98 -15.24
N PRO A 151 -12.19 -45.20 -16.00
CA PRO A 151 -11.61 -45.66 -17.25
C PRO A 151 -10.71 -46.91 -17.14
N PRO A 152 -9.81 -47.04 -16.15
CA PRO A 152 -9.00 -48.26 -16.02
C PRO A 152 -9.82 -49.54 -15.81
N TYR A 153 -10.93 -49.45 -15.07
CA TYR A 153 -11.83 -50.59 -14.85
C TYR A 153 -12.63 -50.95 -16.11
N LEU A 154 -13.11 -49.95 -16.87
CA LEU A 154 -13.76 -50.20 -18.16
C LEU A 154 -12.78 -50.84 -19.16
N LEU A 155 -11.51 -50.45 -19.12
CA LEU A 155 -10.47 -51.03 -19.95
C LEU A 155 -10.18 -52.50 -19.57
N LYS A 156 -10.29 -52.86 -18.29
CA LYS A 156 -10.27 -54.27 -17.84
C LYS A 156 -11.39 -55.07 -18.50
N ILE A 157 -12.64 -54.60 -18.40
CA ILE A 157 -13.80 -55.26 -19.00
C ILE A 157 -13.66 -55.36 -20.53
N LEU A 158 -13.15 -54.32 -21.19
CA LEU A 158 -12.92 -54.33 -22.63
C LEU A 158 -11.96 -55.45 -23.06
N ILE A 159 -10.87 -55.63 -22.31
CA ILE A 159 -9.87 -56.66 -22.60
C ILE A 159 -10.44 -58.05 -22.35
N ASP A 160 -11.03 -58.28 -21.18
CA ASP A 160 -11.49 -59.61 -20.76
C ASP A 160 -12.70 -60.09 -21.57
N ASN A 161 -13.73 -59.23 -21.70
CA ASN A 161 -15.03 -59.66 -22.20
C ASN A 161 -15.23 -59.42 -23.71
N VAL A 162 -14.35 -58.65 -24.37
CA VAL A 162 -14.50 -58.31 -25.80
C VAL A 162 -13.31 -58.77 -26.63
N LEU A 163 -12.10 -58.36 -26.25
CA LEU A 163 -10.91 -58.55 -27.07
C LEU A 163 -10.39 -60.00 -27.00
N ILE A 164 -10.44 -60.62 -25.83
CA ILE A 164 -9.90 -61.97 -25.59
C ILE A 164 -10.99 -63.06 -25.60
N SER A 165 -12.26 -62.68 -25.36
CA SER A 165 -13.39 -63.62 -25.36
C SER A 165 -13.59 -64.30 -26.72
N ASN A 166 -13.84 -65.62 -26.72
CA ASN A 166 -14.14 -66.41 -27.92
C ASN A 166 -15.45 -65.99 -28.63
N ASN A 167 -16.34 -65.27 -27.94
CA ASN A 167 -17.59 -64.73 -28.48
C ASN A 167 -17.50 -63.20 -28.60
N HIS A 168 -16.91 -62.71 -29.68
CA HIS A 168 -16.79 -61.28 -29.93
C HIS A 168 -18.18 -60.64 -30.16
N SER A 169 -18.62 -59.80 -29.21
CA SER A 169 -19.87 -59.03 -29.33
C SER A 169 -19.57 -57.59 -29.75
N ALA A 170 -19.95 -57.24 -30.99
CA ALA A 170 -19.84 -55.87 -31.50
C ALA A 170 -20.65 -54.86 -30.67
N GLN A 171 -21.80 -55.29 -30.11
CA GLN A 171 -22.65 -54.45 -29.27
C GLN A 171 -21.96 -54.11 -27.94
N LEU A 172 -21.32 -55.09 -27.30
CA LEU A 172 -20.62 -54.89 -26.03
C LEU A 172 -19.36 -54.03 -26.21
N PHE A 173 -18.64 -54.21 -27.33
CA PHE A 173 -17.55 -53.31 -27.73
C PHE A 173 -18.01 -51.86 -27.87
N GLN A 174 -19.05 -51.62 -28.66
CA GLN A 174 -19.60 -50.27 -28.87
C GLN A 174 -20.07 -49.64 -27.57
N LEU A 175 -20.71 -50.41 -26.68
CA LEU A 175 -21.15 -49.94 -25.38
C LEU A 175 -19.96 -49.51 -24.49
N ILE A 176 -18.92 -50.32 -24.36
CA ILE A 176 -17.76 -49.98 -23.53
C ILE A 176 -17.00 -48.78 -24.10
N VAL A 177 -16.82 -48.71 -25.42
CA VAL A 177 -16.19 -47.55 -26.08
C VAL A 177 -17.02 -46.29 -25.83
N LEU A 178 -18.35 -46.37 -25.95
CA LEU A 178 -19.25 -45.25 -25.61
C LEU A 178 -19.15 -44.87 -24.13
N LEU A 179 -19.05 -45.84 -23.22
CA LEU A 179 -18.85 -45.60 -21.77
C LEU A 179 -17.51 -44.94 -21.48
N LEU A 180 -16.44 -45.33 -22.20
CA LEU A 180 -15.13 -44.66 -22.09
C LEU A 180 -15.19 -43.21 -22.59
N ILE A 181 -15.79 -42.99 -23.77
CA ILE A 181 -15.95 -41.64 -24.34
C ILE A 181 -16.77 -40.76 -23.38
N THR A 182 -17.91 -41.28 -22.89
CA THR A 182 -18.77 -40.53 -21.95
C THR A 182 -18.08 -40.30 -20.61
N SER A 183 -17.29 -41.25 -20.09
CA SER A 183 -16.50 -41.08 -18.86
C SER A 183 -15.44 -39.99 -19.00
N TYR A 184 -14.63 -40.01 -20.07
CA TYR A 184 -13.60 -38.98 -20.30
C TYR A 184 -14.23 -37.60 -20.58
N THR A 185 -15.33 -37.57 -21.34
CA THR A 185 -16.07 -36.32 -21.61
C THR A 185 -16.67 -35.75 -20.33
N SER A 186 -17.27 -36.60 -19.49
CA SER A 186 -17.82 -36.21 -18.19
C SER A 186 -16.73 -35.70 -17.25
N LEU A 187 -15.58 -36.38 -17.20
CA LEU A 187 -14.43 -35.93 -16.42
C LEU A 187 -13.94 -34.55 -16.88
N ALA A 188 -13.81 -34.34 -18.18
CA ALA A 188 -13.40 -33.05 -18.75
C ALA A 188 -14.41 -31.93 -18.44
N LEU A 189 -15.72 -32.20 -18.57
CA LEU A 189 -16.77 -31.23 -18.25
C LEU A 189 -16.83 -30.89 -16.77
N VAL A 190 -16.83 -31.90 -15.89
CA VAL A 190 -16.89 -31.71 -14.43
C VAL A 190 -15.63 -31.00 -13.93
N SER A 191 -14.44 -31.41 -14.37
CA SER A 191 -13.18 -30.75 -13.99
C SER A 191 -13.09 -29.31 -14.50
N SER A 192 -13.60 -29.03 -15.70
CA SER A 192 -13.68 -27.65 -16.23
C SER A 192 -14.63 -26.78 -15.40
N LEU A 193 -15.81 -27.32 -15.05
CA LEU A 193 -16.79 -26.63 -14.21
C LEU A 193 -16.24 -26.39 -12.81
N GLN A 194 -15.63 -27.41 -12.20
CA GLN A 194 -14.93 -27.35 -10.91
C GLN A 194 -13.87 -26.25 -10.92
N THR A 195 -12.98 -26.26 -11.92
CA THR A 195 -11.89 -25.28 -12.06
C THR A 195 -12.43 -23.87 -12.21
N ARG A 196 -13.46 -23.68 -13.04
CA ARG A 196 -14.12 -22.38 -13.21
C ARG A 196 -14.75 -21.86 -11.92
N ILE A 197 -15.48 -22.73 -11.19
CA ILE A 197 -16.12 -22.37 -9.92
C ILE A 197 -15.07 -22.00 -8.86
N LEU A 198 -14.03 -22.82 -8.70
CA LEU A 198 -12.98 -22.59 -7.72
C LEU A 198 -12.14 -21.34 -8.04
N ASN A 199 -11.78 -21.12 -9.31
CA ASN A 199 -11.05 -19.91 -9.72
C ASN A 199 -11.88 -18.64 -9.50
N ASN A 200 -13.16 -18.65 -9.89
CA ASN A 200 -14.06 -17.51 -9.66
C ASN A 200 -14.27 -17.23 -8.17
N LEU A 201 -14.41 -18.29 -7.37
CA LEU A 201 -14.49 -18.18 -5.92
C LEU A 201 -13.22 -17.58 -5.33
N GLY A 202 -12.04 -18.03 -5.77
CA GLY A 202 -10.75 -17.49 -5.37
C GLY A 202 -10.63 -15.99 -5.64
N SER A 203 -10.96 -15.58 -6.87
CA SER A 203 -10.97 -14.17 -7.27
C SER A 203 -11.91 -13.31 -6.42
N ARG A 204 -13.04 -13.85 -5.96
CA ARG A 204 -13.95 -13.14 -5.04
C ARG A 204 -13.34 -13.02 -3.64
N ILE A 205 -12.86 -14.13 -3.08
CA ILE A 205 -12.26 -14.14 -1.73
C ILE A 205 -11.06 -13.20 -1.65
N ILE A 206 -10.20 -13.15 -2.67
CA ILE A 206 -9.04 -12.25 -2.67
C ILE A 206 -9.45 -10.77 -2.78
N ASN A 207 -10.50 -10.46 -3.54
CA ASN A 207 -10.98 -9.08 -3.64
C ASN A 207 -11.61 -8.62 -2.33
N ASP A 208 -12.42 -9.47 -1.68
CA ASP A 208 -12.94 -9.21 -0.33
C ASP A 208 -11.79 -9.03 0.68
N LEU A 209 -10.73 -9.85 0.60
CA LEU A 209 -9.55 -9.72 1.47
C LEU A 209 -8.80 -8.40 1.23
N ARG A 210 -8.63 -8.00 -0.03
CA ARG A 210 -8.02 -6.72 -0.41
C ARG A 210 -8.85 -5.54 0.08
N GLU A 211 -10.16 -5.61 -0.08
CA GLU A 211 -11.09 -4.58 0.40
C GLU A 211 -11.04 -4.47 1.92
N MET A 212 -11.07 -5.61 2.65
CA MET A 212 -10.93 -5.63 4.10
C MET A 212 -9.61 -5.00 4.55
N LEU A 213 -8.49 -5.38 3.93
CA LEU A 213 -7.17 -4.83 4.25
C LEU A 213 -7.08 -3.34 3.93
N TYR A 214 -7.59 -2.90 2.77
CA TYR A 214 -7.62 -1.51 2.37
C TYR A 214 -8.45 -0.66 3.34
N ASN A 215 -9.69 -1.10 3.62
CA ASN A 215 -10.60 -0.42 4.54
C ASN A 215 -10.04 -0.38 5.97
N HIS A 216 -9.32 -1.42 6.39
CA HIS A 216 -8.68 -1.45 7.69
C HIS A 216 -7.52 -0.44 7.75
N VAL A 217 -6.65 -0.41 6.74
CA VAL A 217 -5.50 0.50 6.68
C VAL A 217 -5.95 1.96 6.63
N ILE A 218 -6.90 2.32 5.76
CA ILE A 218 -7.28 3.72 5.53
C ILE A 218 -8.03 4.34 6.72
N LYS A 219 -8.67 3.49 7.55
CA LYS A 219 -9.38 3.89 8.78
C LYS A 219 -8.48 3.80 10.02
N HIS A 220 -7.25 3.30 9.88
CA HIS A 220 -6.32 3.19 10.98
C HIS A 220 -5.72 4.56 11.34
N ASP A 221 -5.11 4.65 12.52
CA ASP A 221 -4.44 5.86 12.94
C ASP A 221 -3.16 6.14 12.14
N TYR A 222 -2.74 7.40 12.08
CA TYR A 222 -1.60 7.82 11.28
C TYR A 222 -0.29 7.12 11.68
N SER A 223 -0.12 6.81 12.97
CA SER A 223 1.09 6.16 13.49
C SER A 223 1.29 4.76 12.92
N PHE A 224 0.20 4.06 12.58
CA PHE A 224 0.26 2.74 11.96
C PHE A 224 0.92 2.75 10.58
N ILE A 225 0.61 3.76 9.75
CA ILE A 225 1.19 3.89 8.41
C ILE A 225 2.68 4.23 8.49
N GLU A 226 3.08 5.11 9.41
CA GLU A 226 4.51 5.42 9.65
C GLU A 226 5.28 4.17 10.13
N ARG A 227 4.65 3.26 10.90
CA ARG A 227 5.30 2.02 11.39
C ARG A 227 5.46 0.92 10.34
N ILE A 228 4.41 0.61 9.58
CA ILE A 228 4.44 -0.54 8.65
C ILE A 228 5.07 -0.16 7.30
N SER A 229 5.20 1.14 7.01
CA SER A 229 5.61 1.71 5.73
C SER A 229 4.61 1.42 4.58
N PRO A 230 4.29 2.42 3.72
CA PRO A 230 3.32 2.25 2.64
C PRO A 230 3.66 1.10 1.68
N SER A 231 4.95 0.89 1.41
CA SER A 231 5.44 -0.15 0.50
C SER A 231 5.21 -1.57 1.03
N ARG A 232 5.29 -1.81 2.35
CA ARG A 232 4.92 -3.14 2.89
C ARG A 232 3.42 -3.36 2.82
N ILE A 233 2.60 -2.34 3.10
CA ILE A 233 1.15 -2.43 2.96
C ILE A 233 0.77 -2.78 1.51
N LEU A 234 1.41 -2.15 0.52
CA LEU A 234 1.21 -2.47 -0.89
C LEU A 234 1.59 -3.92 -1.21
N SER A 235 2.71 -4.42 -0.69
CA SER A 235 3.11 -5.83 -0.86
C SER A 235 2.11 -6.79 -0.20
N ARG A 236 1.51 -6.42 0.94
CA ARG A 236 0.46 -7.20 1.60
C ARG A 236 -0.81 -7.30 0.74
N LEU A 237 -1.25 -6.17 0.16
CA LEU A 237 -2.41 -6.08 -0.73
C LEU A 237 -2.23 -6.82 -2.07
N THR A 238 -1.00 -6.87 -2.57
CA THR A 238 -0.69 -7.45 -3.89
C THR A 238 -0.17 -8.88 -3.77
N THR A 239 1.06 -9.04 -3.28
CA THR A 239 1.79 -10.31 -3.22
C THR A 239 1.20 -11.27 -2.19
N ASP A 240 1.02 -10.83 -0.94
CA ASP A 240 0.58 -11.76 0.12
C ASP A 240 -0.87 -12.20 -0.07
N ALA A 241 -1.75 -11.27 -0.51
CA ALA A 241 -3.12 -11.61 -0.85
C ALA A 241 -3.15 -12.66 -1.99
N GLY A 242 -2.30 -12.47 -3.01
CA GLY A 242 -2.14 -13.40 -4.12
C GLY A 242 -1.65 -14.79 -3.70
N ASN A 243 -0.61 -14.85 -2.88
CA ASN A 243 -0.08 -16.11 -2.34
C ASN A 243 -1.13 -16.83 -1.49
N THR A 244 -1.89 -16.09 -0.67
CA THR A 244 -2.96 -16.65 0.17
C THR A 244 -4.06 -17.32 -0.66
N ASN A 245 -4.42 -16.73 -1.81
CA ASN A 245 -5.43 -17.26 -2.71
C ASN A 245 -5.08 -18.66 -3.24
N TRP A 246 -3.80 -18.95 -3.49
CA TRP A 246 -3.37 -20.25 -3.99
C TRP A 246 -3.77 -21.41 -3.07
N LEU A 247 -3.67 -21.24 -1.75
CA LEU A 247 -4.02 -22.28 -0.78
C LEU A 247 -5.51 -22.63 -0.79
N LEU A 248 -6.38 -21.63 -0.92
CA LEU A 248 -7.83 -21.82 -0.90
C LEU A 248 -8.35 -22.44 -2.21
N VAL A 249 -7.79 -22.03 -3.35
CA VAL A 249 -8.25 -22.45 -4.68
C VAL A 249 -7.64 -23.77 -5.13
N TRP A 250 -6.34 -23.96 -4.85
CA TRP A 250 -5.58 -25.11 -5.34
C TRP A 250 -5.09 -26.00 -4.20
N GLY A 251 -4.42 -25.43 -3.19
CA GLY A 251 -3.76 -26.20 -2.14
C GLY A 251 -4.69 -27.19 -1.41
N LEU A 252 -5.76 -26.68 -0.77
CA LEU A 252 -6.70 -27.51 -0.01
C LEU A 252 -7.50 -28.48 -0.89
N PRO A 253 -8.11 -28.07 -2.01
CA PRO A 253 -8.80 -29.01 -2.90
C PRO A 253 -7.88 -30.13 -3.40
N THR A 254 -6.64 -29.81 -3.80
CA THR A 254 -5.68 -30.84 -4.23
C THR A 254 -5.36 -31.84 -3.13
N LEU A 255 -5.20 -31.41 -1.87
CA LEU A 255 -4.98 -32.35 -0.76
C LEU A 255 -6.17 -33.29 -0.54
N VAL A 256 -7.39 -32.76 -0.61
CA VAL A 256 -8.62 -33.55 -0.47
C VAL A 256 -8.76 -34.54 -1.63
N THR A 257 -8.63 -34.07 -2.87
CA THR A 257 -8.66 -34.92 -4.07
C THR A 257 -7.59 -36.00 -4.02
N ASN A 258 -6.35 -35.67 -3.64
CA ASN A 258 -5.26 -36.63 -3.53
C ASN A 258 -5.56 -37.72 -2.50
N PHE A 259 -6.10 -37.35 -1.34
CA PHE A 259 -6.48 -38.30 -0.29
C PHE A 259 -7.57 -39.28 -0.77
N PHE A 260 -8.66 -38.76 -1.35
CA PHE A 260 -9.75 -39.60 -1.86
C PHE A 260 -9.35 -40.42 -3.09
N THR A 261 -8.44 -39.92 -3.93
CA THR A 261 -7.89 -40.68 -5.06
C THR A 261 -7.08 -41.88 -4.54
N LEU A 262 -6.17 -41.66 -3.59
CA LEU A 262 -5.39 -42.75 -2.97
C LEU A 262 -6.29 -43.79 -2.30
N LEU A 263 -7.29 -43.32 -1.54
CA LEU A 263 -8.26 -44.19 -0.87
C LEU A 263 -9.07 -45.01 -1.89
N GLY A 264 -9.63 -44.35 -2.90
CA GLY A 264 -10.47 -44.98 -3.92
C GLY A 264 -9.71 -46.01 -4.75
N ILE A 265 -8.50 -45.67 -5.22
CA ILE A 265 -7.63 -46.61 -5.94
C ILE A 265 -7.23 -47.78 -5.03
N GLY A 266 -6.87 -47.50 -3.77
CA GLY A 266 -6.54 -48.55 -2.81
C GLY A 266 -7.67 -49.56 -2.65
N VAL A 267 -8.91 -49.09 -2.41
CA VAL A 267 -10.09 -49.95 -2.32
C VAL A 267 -10.27 -50.78 -3.59
N ILE A 268 -10.22 -50.16 -4.78
CA ILE A 268 -10.40 -50.87 -6.06
C ILE A 268 -9.35 -51.97 -6.23
N LEU A 269 -8.07 -51.68 -5.99
CA LEU A 269 -6.99 -52.65 -6.15
C LEU A 269 -7.16 -53.85 -5.21
N PHE A 270 -7.47 -53.62 -3.93
CA PHE A 270 -7.70 -54.71 -2.98
C PHE A 270 -8.94 -55.54 -3.29
N THR A 271 -9.99 -54.93 -3.87
CA THR A 271 -11.18 -55.68 -4.33
C THR A 271 -10.93 -56.50 -5.60
N LEU A 272 -10.00 -56.07 -6.47
CA LEU A 272 -9.67 -56.81 -7.70
C LEU A 272 -8.81 -58.04 -7.40
N ASN A 273 -7.69 -57.87 -6.69
CA ASN A 273 -6.83 -58.98 -6.26
C ASN A 273 -5.97 -58.55 -5.05
N PRO A 274 -6.23 -59.10 -3.84
CA PRO A 274 -5.48 -58.75 -2.64
C PRO A 274 -3.98 -59.05 -2.70
N LEU A 275 -3.58 -60.12 -3.41
CA LEU A 275 -2.17 -60.53 -3.51
C LEU A 275 -1.38 -59.51 -4.34
N LEU A 276 -1.87 -59.20 -5.55
CA LEU A 276 -1.27 -58.17 -6.42
C LEU A 276 -1.28 -56.78 -5.77
N ALA A 277 -2.34 -56.44 -5.05
CA ALA A 277 -2.43 -55.17 -4.32
C ALA A 277 -1.34 -55.04 -3.24
N THR A 278 -0.98 -56.15 -2.59
CA THR A 278 0.11 -56.16 -1.59
C THR A 278 1.47 -55.82 -2.21
N PHE A 279 1.74 -56.25 -3.45
CA PHE A 279 2.97 -55.89 -4.16
C PHE A 279 3.06 -54.39 -4.49
N ILE A 280 1.93 -53.70 -4.63
CA ILE A 280 1.89 -52.23 -4.80
C ILE A 280 2.32 -51.51 -3.51
N LEU A 281 2.16 -52.12 -2.34
CA LEU A 281 2.56 -51.51 -1.07
C LEU A 281 4.06 -51.61 -0.79
N ILE A 282 4.75 -52.61 -1.35
CA ILE A 282 6.20 -52.87 -1.10
C ILE A 282 7.11 -51.65 -1.39
N PRO A 283 6.93 -50.89 -2.48
CA PRO A 283 7.76 -49.73 -2.79
C PRO A 283 7.45 -48.51 -1.92
N ILE A 284 6.29 -48.46 -1.25
CA ILE A 284 5.82 -47.29 -0.51
C ILE A 284 6.78 -46.90 0.63
N PRO A 285 7.24 -47.79 1.52
CA PRO A 285 8.20 -47.43 2.57
C PRO A 285 9.49 -46.80 2.01
N LEU A 286 10.00 -47.31 0.88
CA LEU A 286 11.18 -46.78 0.22
C LEU A 286 10.92 -45.39 -0.37
N ILE A 287 9.80 -45.20 -1.07
CA ILE A 287 9.38 -43.91 -1.61
C ILE A 287 9.18 -42.89 -0.49
N LEU A 288 8.50 -43.25 0.59
CA LEU A 288 8.30 -42.38 1.75
C LEU A 288 9.62 -41.98 2.40
N PHE A 289 10.55 -42.93 2.55
CA PHE A 289 11.90 -42.64 3.05
C PHE A 289 12.63 -41.62 2.17
N MET A 290 12.61 -41.82 0.85
CA MET A 290 13.21 -40.89 -0.12
C MET A 290 12.56 -39.52 -0.06
N VAL A 291 11.21 -39.44 -0.02
CA VAL A 291 10.46 -38.18 0.05
C VAL A 291 10.74 -37.43 1.35
N VAL A 292 10.82 -38.12 2.50
CA VAL A 292 11.14 -37.49 3.80
C VAL A 292 12.56 -36.94 3.79
N ARG A 293 13.53 -37.67 3.24
CA ARG A 293 14.92 -37.20 3.09
C ARG A 293 15.01 -36.01 2.13
N TYR A 294 14.33 -36.10 0.99
CA TYR A 294 14.21 -35.02 0.03
C TYR A 294 13.63 -33.77 0.70
N ARG A 295 12.49 -33.88 1.40
CA ARG A 295 11.82 -32.76 2.08
C ARG A 295 12.74 -32.03 3.05
N LYS A 296 13.48 -32.76 3.89
CA LYS A 296 14.43 -32.15 4.86
C LYS A 296 15.51 -31.32 4.16
N LYS A 297 16.08 -31.82 3.06
CA LYS A 297 17.15 -31.14 2.31
C LYS A 297 16.61 -30.01 1.43
N SER A 298 15.52 -30.29 0.73
CA SER A 298 14.81 -29.38 -0.18
C SER A 298 14.38 -28.12 0.54
N HIS A 299 13.72 -28.24 1.71
CA HIS A 299 13.24 -27.08 2.47
C HIS A 299 14.34 -26.02 2.72
N ARG A 300 15.54 -26.45 3.16
CA ARG A 300 16.68 -25.54 3.40
C ARG A 300 17.16 -24.86 2.11
N LEU A 301 17.23 -25.60 1.00
CA LEU A 301 17.73 -25.09 -0.28
C LEU A 301 16.74 -24.12 -0.93
N TYR A 302 15.45 -24.48 -0.96
CA TYR A 302 14.39 -23.61 -1.46
C TYR A 302 14.28 -22.32 -0.62
N HIS A 303 14.42 -22.43 0.71
CA HIS A 303 14.45 -21.24 1.57
C HIS A 303 15.66 -20.35 1.26
N ARG A 304 16.85 -20.92 1.07
CA ARG A 304 18.04 -20.15 0.68
C ARG A 304 17.83 -19.46 -0.67
N ASN A 305 17.25 -20.17 -1.64
CA ASN A 305 16.94 -19.62 -2.95
C ASN A 305 15.94 -18.47 -2.88
N TRP A 306 14.88 -18.63 -2.09
CA TRP A 306 13.89 -17.60 -1.85
C TRP A 306 14.51 -16.34 -1.22
N ARG A 307 15.39 -16.48 -0.21
CA ARG A 307 16.14 -15.34 0.36
C ARG A 307 16.97 -14.60 -0.69
N ARG A 308 17.74 -15.33 -1.51
CA ARG A 308 18.54 -14.72 -2.59
C ARG A 308 17.67 -13.96 -3.59
N SER A 309 16.49 -14.50 -3.92
CA SER A 309 15.52 -13.81 -4.76
C SER A 309 14.98 -12.54 -4.11
N ALA A 310 14.67 -12.59 -2.80
CA ALA A 310 14.20 -11.43 -2.05
C ALA A 310 15.28 -10.34 -1.96
N ASP A 311 16.55 -10.70 -1.75
CA ASP A 311 17.68 -9.76 -1.75
C ASP A 311 17.78 -9.02 -3.10
N ILE A 312 17.59 -9.72 -4.22
CA ILE A 312 17.58 -9.13 -5.57
C ILE A 312 16.41 -8.16 -5.73
N THR A 313 15.20 -8.56 -5.33
CA THR A 313 14.02 -7.68 -5.39
C THR A 313 14.21 -6.44 -4.53
N SER A 314 14.75 -6.59 -3.31
CA SER A 314 15.08 -5.46 -2.43
C SER A 314 16.09 -4.52 -3.11
N ARG A 315 17.15 -5.07 -3.71
CA ARG A 315 18.16 -4.27 -4.40
C ARG A 315 17.58 -3.49 -5.59
N ILE A 316 16.72 -4.12 -6.38
CA ILE A 316 16.04 -3.45 -7.50
C ILE A 316 15.15 -2.32 -6.99
N ASN A 317 14.42 -2.56 -5.89
CA ASN A 317 13.59 -1.54 -5.24
C ASN A 317 14.41 -0.40 -4.62
N ASP A 318 15.70 -0.61 -4.32
CA ASP A 318 16.58 0.47 -3.87
C ASP A 318 17.21 1.23 -5.05
N THR A 319 17.72 0.52 -6.06
CA THR A 319 18.50 1.13 -7.16
C THR A 319 17.61 1.85 -8.18
N ILE A 320 16.44 1.29 -8.53
CA ILE A 320 15.58 1.86 -9.59
C ILE A 320 14.94 3.20 -9.18
N PRO A 321 14.34 3.35 -7.98
CA PRO A 321 13.84 4.65 -7.55
C PRO A 321 14.95 5.71 -7.40
N ASN A 322 16.17 5.28 -7.11
CA ASN A 322 17.35 6.15 -6.99
C ASN A 322 18.17 6.24 -8.29
N PHE A 323 17.55 6.00 -9.44
CA PHE A 323 18.23 5.98 -10.75
C PHE A 323 19.01 7.27 -11.04
N LEU A 324 18.48 8.43 -10.65
CA LEU A 324 19.17 9.72 -10.83
C LEU A 324 20.54 9.71 -10.14
N VAL A 325 20.64 9.16 -8.92
CA VAL A 325 21.90 9.05 -8.17
C VAL A 325 22.86 8.11 -8.88
N VAL A 326 22.37 6.97 -9.37
CA VAL A 326 23.21 6.02 -10.11
C VAL A 326 23.83 6.68 -11.34
N ARG A 327 23.03 7.45 -12.09
CA ARG A 327 23.48 8.19 -13.28
C ARG A 327 24.40 9.36 -12.94
N SER A 328 24.07 10.16 -11.92
CA SER A 328 24.85 11.34 -11.56
C SER A 328 26.24 11.00 -11.05
N PHE A 329 26.41 9.83 -10.44
CA PHE A 329 27.70 9.32 -9.98
C PHE A 329 28.35 8.32 -10.95
N SER A 330 27.78 8.13 -12.14
CA SER A 330 28.24 7.19 -13.18
C SER A 330 28.55 5.79 -12.63
N LYS A 331 27.63 5.25 -11.81
CA LYS A 331 27.74 3.95 -11.12
C LYS A 331 26.94 2.83 -11.80
N GLU A 332 26.52 3.01 -13.05
CA GLU A 332 25.71 2.03 -13.79
C GLU A 332 26.42 0.67 -13.87
N GLU A 333 27.71 0.67 -14.21
CA GLU A 333 28.50 -0.57 -14.32
C GLU A 333 28.73 -1.22 -12.95
N TYR A 334 28.91 -0.40 -11.90
CA TYR A 334 29.06 -0.88 -10.53
C TYR A 334 27.78 -1.58 -10.04
N GLU A 335 26.62 -0.95 -10.25
CA GLU A 335 25.31 -1.51 -9.90
C GLU A 335 25.00 -2.77 -10.73
N SER A 336 25.30 -2.74 -12.02
CA SER A 336 25.16 -3.88 -12.93
C SER A 336 25.99 -5.08 -12.45
N LYS A 337 27.29 -4.88 -12.16
CA LYS A 337 28.19 -5.94 -11.67
C LYS A 337 27.75 -6.47 -10.30
N ARG A 338 27.27 -5.60 -9.41
CA ARG A 338 26.75 -6.01 -8.10
C ARG A 338 25.49 -6.85 -8.24
N LEU A 339 24.55 -6.45 -9.11
CA LEU A 339 23.36 -7.24 -9.43
C LEU A 339 23.76 -8.58 -10.05
N ARG A 340 24.72 -8.59 -10.98
CA ARG A 340 25.26 -9.81 -11.59
C ARG A 340 25.75 -10.81 -10.54
N ASN A 341 26.56 -10.37 -9.59
CA ASN A 341 27.05 -11.22 -8.50
C ASN A 341 25.92 -11.80 -7.63
N MET A 342 24.82 -11.06 -7.46
CA MET A 342 23.64 -11.55 -6.73
C MET A 342 22.86 -12.58 -7.55
N LEU A 343 22.70 -12.33 -8.85
CA LEU A 343 22.08 -13.25 -9.80
C LEU A 343 22.88 -14.55 -9.91
N ASP A 344 24.21 -14.50 -9.91
CA ASP A 344 25.07 -15.69 -9.94
C ASP A 344 24.87 -16.54 -8.67
N LYS A 345 24.77 -15.92 -7.48
CA LYS A 345 24.44 -16.64 -6.23
C LYS A 345 23.03 -17.24 -6.25
N LEU A 346 22.05 -16.56 -6.85
CA LEU A 346 20.71 -17.10 -7.05
C LEU A 346 20.74 -18.29 -8.02
N TYR A 347 21.51 -18.17 -9.11
CA TYR A 347 21.72 -19.23 -10.09
C TYR A 347 22.35 -20.47 -9.46
N GLU A 348 23.44 -20.32 -8.69
CA GLU A 348 24.07 -21.44 -7.97
C GLU A 348 23.09 -22.14 -7.01
N SER A 349 22.27 -21.36 -6.30
CA SER A 349 21.25 -21.91 -5.41
C SER A 349 20.17 -22.68 -6.20
N SER A 350 19.74 -22.15 -7.34
CA SER A 350 18.78 -22.79 -8.24
C SER A 350 19.36 -24.07 -8.86
N VAL A 351 20.62 -24.06 -9.30
CA VAL A 351 21.33 -25.25 -9.79
C VAL A 351 21.42 -26.32 -8.71
N THR A 352 21.68 -25.94 -7.45
CA THR A 352 21.72 -26.89 -6.33
C THR A 352 20.36 -27.57 -6.12
N ILE A 353 19.27 -26.81 -6.23
CA ILE A 353 17.89 -27.34 -6.17
C ILE A 353 17.63 -28.26 -7.36
N ASN A 354 17.99 -27.83 -8.57
CA ASN A 354 17.77 -28.62 -9.78
C ASN A 354 18.56 -29.92 -9.74
N ARG A 355 19.82 -29.92 -9.28
CA ARG A 355 20.59 -31.16 -9.04
C ARG A 355 19.91 -32.09 -8.05
N LEU A 356 19.32 -31.55 -6.97
CA LEU A 356 18.55 -32.36 -6.03
C LEU A 356 17.33 -32.99 -6.72
N ASN A 357 16.57 -32.20 -7.48
CA ASN A 357 15.39 -32.67 -8.20
C ASN A 357 15.73 -33.71 -9.28
N SER A 358 16.78 -33.46 -10.08
CA SER A 358 17.28 -34.36 -11.11
C SER A 358 17.80 -35.69 -10.55
N LEU A 359 18.19 -35.76 -9.28
CA LEU A 359 18.59 -37.01 -8.65
C LEU A 359 17.39 -37.78 -8.09
N TYR A 360 16.50 -37.10 -7.36
CA TYR A 360 15.42 -37.78 -6.63
C TYR A 360 14.27 -38.22 -7.53
N TRP A 361 13.83 -37.39 -8.49
CA TRP A 361 12.64 -37.69 -9.29
C TRP A 361 12.83 -38.90 -10.23
N PRO A 362 13.95 -39.03 -10.97
CA PRO A 362 14.18 -40.22 -11.78
C PRO A 362 14.31 -41.50 -10.96
N VAL A 363 14.89 -41.43 -9.75
CA VAL A 363 15.03 -42.59 -8.87
C VAL A 363 13.66 -43.03 -8.32
N ILE A 364 12.80 -42.10 -7.90
CA ILE A 364 11.41 -42.42 -7.53
C ILE A 364 10.66 -43.02 -8.73
N GLY A 365 10.83 -42.44 -9.91
CA GLY A 365 10.26 -42.97 -11.17
C GLY A 365 10.74 -44.39 -11.48
N LEU A 366 12.02 -44.69 -11.27
CA LEU A 366 12.58 -46.03 -11.42
C LEU A 366 11.92 -47.01 -10.44
N VAL A 367 11.76 -46.64 -9.17
CA VAL A 367 11.08 -47.47 -8.15
C VAL A 367 9.63 -47.77 -8.58
N VAL A 368 8.90 -46.76 -9.07
CA VAL A 368 7.54 -46.94 -9.60
C VAL A 368 7.55 -47.87 -10.83
N ASN A 369 8.48 -47.69 -11.77
CA ASN A 369 8.58 -48.55 -12.95
C ASN A 369 8.95 -50.00 -12.61
N LEU A 370 9.85 -50.22 -11.64
CA LEU A 370 10.16 -51.56 -11.14
C LEU A 370 8.93 -52.22 -10.49
N SER A 371 8.06 -51.42 -9.87
CA SER A 371 6.79 -51.90 -9.34
C SER A 371 5.88 -52.41 -10.46
N THR A 372 5.83 -51.70 -11.58
CA THR A 372 5.13 -52.17 -12.80
C THR A 372 5.70 -53.50 -13.30
N VAL A 373 7.02 -53.66 -13.29
CA VAL A 373 7.68 -54.93 -13.69
C VAL A 373 7.31 -56.06 -12.73
N ILE A 374 7.27 -55.80 -11.42
CA ILE A 374 6.84 -56.80 -10.42
C ILE A 374 5.39 -57.23 -10.69
N ILE A 375 4.49 -56.29 -11.01
CA ILE A 375 3.10 -56.62 -11.39
C ILE A 375 3.07 -57.45 -12.67
N TRP A 376 3.85 -57.09 -13.70
CA TRP A 376 3.93 -57.90 -14.91
C TRP A 376 4.45 -59.31 -14.63
N TRP A 377 5.45 -59.45 -13.77
CA TRP A 377 6.04 -60.74 -13.43
C TRP A 377 5.06 -61.63 -12.64
N VAL A 378 4.55 -61.12 -11.51
CA VAL A 378 3.66 -61.89 -10.63
C VAL A 378 2.28 -62.04 -11.24
N GLY A 379 1.68 -60.94 -11.70
CA GLY A 379 0.37 -60.95 -12.35
C GLY A 379 0.40 -61.74 -13.64
N GLY A 380 1.46 -61.61 -14.45
CA GLY A 380 1.62 -62.37 -15.69
C GLY A 380 1.68 -63.87 -15.44
N HIS A 381 2.40 -64.30 -14.39
CA HIS A 381 2.38 -65.69 -13.96
C HIS A 381 0.96 -66.14 -13.54
N GLU A 382 0.22 -65.31 -12.79
CA GLU A 382 -1.18 -65.61 -12.43
C GLU A 382 -2.09 -65.74 -13.66
N VAL A 383 -1.92 -64.88 -14.67
CA VAL A 383 -2.67 -64.99 -15.95
C VAL A 383 -2.32 -66.25 -16.72
N ILE A 384 -1.02 -66.58 -16.83
CA ILE A 384 -0.56 -67.80 -17.53
C ILE A 384 -1.10 -69.05 -16.81
N SER A 385 -1.18 -69.02 -15.48
CA SER A 385 -1.77 -70.09 -14.67
C SER A 385 -3.31 -70.14 -14.69
N GLY A 386 -3.97 -69.16 -15.32
CA GLY A 386 -5.43 -69.08 -15.40
C GLY A 386 -6.13 -68.63 -14.11
N VAL A 387 -5.39 -68.08 -13.14
CA VAL A 387 -5.93 -67.63 -11.84
C VAL A 387 -6.61 -66.26 -11.96
N ILE A 388 -6.08 -65.38 -12.82
CA ILE A 388 -6.66 -64.06 -13.09
C ILE A 388 -6.76 -63.79 -14.61
N GLU A 389 -7.61 -62.84 -14.98
CA GLU A 389 -7.78 -62.40 -16.37
C GLU A 389 -6.75 -61.31 -16.76
N LEU A 390 -6.40 -61.20 -18.05
CA LEU A 390 -5.39 -60.24 -18.53
C LEU A 390 -5.79 -58.77 -18.30
N GLY A 391 -7.08 -58.47 -18.35
CA GLY A 391 -7.64 -57.16 -18.06
C GLY A 391 -7.38 -56.73 -16.62
N VAL A 392 -7.29 -57.68 -15.66
CA VAL A 392 -6.95 -57.37 -14.26
C VAL A 392 -5.56 -56.75 -14.20
N ILE A 393 -4.54 -57.37 -14.79
CA ILE A 393 -3.18 -56.79 -14.86
C ILE A 393 -3.21 -55.40 -15.49
N THR A 394 -3.96 -55.24 -16.59
CA THR A 394 -3.99 -53.97 -17.31
C THR A 394 -4.61 -52.84 -16.49
N ALA A 395 -5.70 -53.12 -15.75
CA ALA A 395 -6.25 -52.18 -14.77
C ALA A 395 -5.25 -51.88 -13.64
N PHE A 396 -4.57 -52.89 -13.11
CA PHE A 396 -3.55 -52.72 -12.05
C PHE A 396 -2.44 -51.76 -12.49
N ILE A 397 -1.92 -51.89 -13.71
CA ILE A 397 -0.88 -51.01 -14.26
C ILE A 397 -1.40 -49.58 -14.44
N ALA A 398 -2.60 -49.42 -14.99
CA ALA A 398 -3.22 -48.12 -15.16
C ALA A 398 -3.46 -47.42 -13.81
N TYR A 399 -3.98 -48.13 -12.82
CA TYR A 399 -4.16 -47.62 -11.46
C TYR A 399 -2.84 -47.36 -10.73
N LEU A 400 -1.77 -48.11 -10.99
CA LEU A 400 -0.46 -47.91 -10.37
C LEU A 400 0.07 -46.50 -10.66
N SER A 401 0.00 -46.05 -11.92
CA SER A 401 0.41 -44.70 -12.30
C SER A 401 -0.40 -43.62 -11.58
N GLN A 402 -1.71 -43.82 -11.44
CA GLN A 402 -2.60 -42.91 -10.73
C GLN A 402 -2.39 -42.92 -9.20
N PHE A 403 -2.03 -44.08 -8.63
CA PHE A 403 -1.79 -44.23 -7.20
C PHE A 403 -0.52 -43.46 -6.76
N TYR A 404 0.55 -43.50 -7.55
CA TYR A 404 1.79 -42.80 -7.22
C TYR A 404 1.78 -41.30 -7.56
N SER A 405 0.88 -40.84 -8.44
CA SER A 405 0.79 -39.43 -8.86
C SER A 405 0.56 -38.45 -7.68
N PRO A 406 -0.40 -38.66 -6.76
CA PRO A 406 -0.59 -37.84 -5.57
C PRO A 406 0.66 -37.69 -4.69
N ILE A 407 1.45 -38.76 -4.55
CA ILE A 407 2.67 -38.78 -3.73
C ILE A 407 3.73 -37.85 -4.34
N ASN A 408 3.85 -37.87 -5.68
CA ASN A 408 4.74 -36.96 -6.41
C ASN A 408 4.28 -35.50 -6.29
N ASN A 409 2.98 -35.24 -6.44
CA ASN A 409 2.43 -33.88 -6.37
C ASN A 409 2.59 -33.24 -4.98
N LEU A 410 2.55 -34.04 -3.91
CA LEU A 410 2.63 -33.53 -2.53
C LEU A 410 3.93 -32.75 -2.25
N SER A 411 5.05 -33.16 -2.85
CA SER A 411 6.34 -32.48 -2.66
C SER A 411 6.38 -31.08 -3.30
N ASN A 412 5.58 -30.86 -4.35
CA ASN A 412 5.49 -29.57 -5.03
C ASN A 412 4.48 -28.64 -4.35
N VAL A 413 3.42 -29.19 -3.74
CA VAL A 413 2.33 -28.44 -3.10
C VAL A 413 2.75 -27.87 -1.73
N LEU A 414 3.53 -28.62 -0.95
CA LEU A 414 3.88 -28.24 0.43
C LEU A 414 4.59 -26.87 0.57
N PRO A 415 5.59 -26.50 -0.27
CA PRO A 415 6.22 -25.18 -0.19
C PRO A 415 5.23 -24.04 -0.42
N PHE A 416 4.31 -24.19 -1.37
CA PHE A 416 3.29 -23.18 -1.65
C PHE A 416 2.27 -23.09 -0.51
N ILE A 417 1.87 -24.20 0.11
CA ILE A 417 1.04 -24.17 1.32
C ILE A 417 1.74 -23.35 2.42
N GLN A 418 3.03 -23.59 2.66
CA GLN A 418 3.79 -22.84 3.66
C GLN A 418 3.83 -21.35 3.31
N GLN A 419 4.14 -21.01 2.05
CA GLN A 419 4.17 -19.63 1.57
C GLN A 419 2.81 -18.94 1.76
N SER A 420 1.71 -19.59 1.36
CA SER A 420 0.37 -19.06 1.51
C SER A 420 -0.01 -18.85 2.98
N LEU A 421 0.38 -19.77 3.87
CA LEU A 421 0.13 -19.63 5.31
C LEU A 421 0.91 -18.46 5.91
N THR A 422 2.19 -18.31 5.56
CA THR A 422 3.00 -17.17 6.02
C THR A 422 2.48 -15.84 5.48
N SER A 423 2.07 -15.80 4.21
CA SER A 423 1.43 -14.61 3.63
C SER A 423 0.09 -14.29 4.32
N ALA A 424 -0.73 -15.29 4.60
CA ALA A 424 -1.99 -15.11 5.32
C ALA A 424 -1.79 -14.63 6.75
N GLU A 425 -0.78 -15.17 7.46
CA GLU A 425 -0.41 -14.77 8.81
C GLU A 425 -0.01 -13.30 8.85
N ARG A 426 0.84 -12.88 7.92
CA ARG A 426 1.26 -11.48 7.78
C ARG A 426 0.12 -10.52 7.46
N ILE A 427 -0.90 -10.95 6.71
CA ILE A 427 -2.11 -10.14 6.49
C ILE A 427 -2.93 -10.09 7.76
N ARG A 428 -3.10 -11.22 8.44
CA ARG A 428 -3.84 -11.30 9.70
C ARG A 428 -3.20 -10.43 10.77
N GLU A 429 -1.88 -10.46 10.93
CA GLU A 429 -1.13 -9.59 11.84
C GLU A 429 -1.49 -8.12 11.63
N VAL A 430 -1.54 -7.68 10.37
CA VAL A 430 -1.92 -6.30 10.01
C VAL A 430 -3.37 -6.01 10.38
N LEU A 431 -4.29 -6.94 10.13
CA LEU A 431 -5.72 -6.80 10.43
C LEU A 431 -6.08 -6.93 11.92
N GLU A 432 -5.22 -7.58 12.71
CA GLU A 432 -5.39 -7.73 14.16
C GLU A 432 -4.90 -6.50 14.94
N VAL A 433 -4.09 -5.62 14.32
CA VAL A 433 -3.68 -4.36 14.94
C VAL A 433 -4.88 -3.45 15.11
N LYS A 434 -5.27 -3.20 16.36
CA LYS A 434 -6.33 -2.24 16.67
C LYS A 434 -5.79 -0.80 16.59
N PRO A 435 -6.59 0.16 16.08
CA PRO A 435 -6.27 1.58 16.18
C PRO A 435 -6.02 1.98 17.64
N GLN A 436 -4.91 2.67 17.88
CA GLN A 436 -4.60 3.19 19.21
C GLN A 436 -5.39 4.47 19.51
N ILE A 437 -5.69 5.24 18.45
CA ILE A 437 -6.40 6.50 18.54
C ILE A 437 -7.82 6.27 18.02
N THR A 438 -8.79 6.28 18.93
CA THR A 438 -10.22 6.21 18.60
C THR A 438 -10.96 7.34 19.31
N ASN A 439 -12.14 7.66 18.80
CA ASN A 439 -13.09 8.52 19.52
C ASN A 439 -13.44 7.89 20.87
N SER A 440 -13.64 8.72 21.89
CA SER A 440 -14.28 8.31 23.15
C SER A 440 -15.73 7.90 22.91
N GLU A 441 -16.33 7.13 23.83
CA GLU A 441 -17.73 6.68 23.71
C GLU A 441 -18.73 7.84 23.53
N THR A 442 -18.49 8.97 24.19
CA THR A 442 -19.28 10.20 24.06
C THR A 442 -18.37 11.36 23.64
N PRO A 443 -18.02 11.47 22.35
CA PRO A 443 -17.04 12.44 21.90
C PRO A 443 -17.64 13.86 21.93
N LYS A 444 -16.87 14.80 22.47
CA LYS A 444 -17.25 16.21 22.65
C LYS A 444 -16.89 17.02 21.41
N ARG A 445 -17.63 18.11 21.19
CA ARG A 445 -17.39 19.08 20.12
C ARG A 445 -17.32 20.48 20.74
N PRO A 446 -16.15 20.89 21.28
CA PRO A 446 -16.02 22.21 21.89
C PRO A 446 -16.24 23.31 20.87
N VAL A 447 -16.71 24.48 21.30
CA VAL A 447 -16.84 25.64 20.41
C VAL A 447 -15.46 26.08 19.95
N MET A 448 -15.33 26.37 18.66
CA MET A 448 -14.10 26.82 18.00
C MET A 448 -14.40 28.08 17.17
N PRO A 449 -13.50 29.07 17.11
CA PRO A 449 -12.15 29.09 17.71
C PRO A 449 -12.18 29.22 19.24
N SER A 450 -11.28 28.51 19.92
CA SER A 450 -11.12 28.55 21.39
C SER A 450 -9.65 28.44 21.80
N GLU A 451 -9.37 28.66 23.09
CA GLU A 451 -8.01 28.64 23.65
C GLU A 451 -7.41 27.22 23.59
N ILE A 452 -6.16 27.11 23.15
CA ILE A 452 -5.40 25.86 23.05
C ILE A 452 -4.31 25.87 24.12
N VAL A 453 -4.35 24.91 25.03
CA VAL A 453 -3.40 24.82 26.16
C VAL A 453 -2.70 23.47 26.17
N PHE A 454 -1.38 23.50 26.23
CA PHE A 454 -0.50 22.35 26.49
C PHE A 454 -0.07 22.44 27.96
N GLU A 455 -0.39 21.43 28.76
CA GLU A 455 -0.08 21.40 30.19
C GLU A 455 0.84 20.21 30.51
N ASN A 456 2.09 20.51 30.88
CA ASN A 456 3.11 19.55 31.26
C ASN A 456 3.25 18.39 30.26
N VAL A 457 3.19 18.69 28.96
CA VAL A 457 3.15 17.67 27.91
C VAL A 457 4.51 17.04 27.72
N PHE A 458 4.56 15.70 27.80
CA PHE A 458 5.70 14.89 27.37
C PHE A 458 5.26 13.96 26.26
N PHE A 459 6.08 13.89 25.21
CA PHE A 459 5.84 12.99 24.10
C PHE A 459 7.15 12.54 23.47
N GLY A 460 7.27 11.24 23.19
CA GLY A 460 8.25 10.66 22.29
C GLY A 460 7.55 9.68 21.35
N TYR A 461 8.00 9.61 20.09
CA TYR A 461 7.54 8.54 19.21
C TYR A 461 7.88 7.19 19.84
N ASP A 462 9.08 7.06 20.38
CA ASP A 462 9.40 6.02 21.35
C ASP A 462 9.23 6.59 22.77
N PRO A 463 8.45 5.95 23.67
CA PRO A 463 8.22 6.45 25.03
C PRO A 463 9.51 6.73 25.83
N HIS A 464 10.59 6.03 25.49
CA HIS A 464 11.89 6.16 26.15
C HIS A 464 12.72 7.35 25.65
N PHE A 465 12.40 7.87 24.47
CA PHE A 465 13.11 8.98 23.83
C PHE A 465 12.15 10.16 23.64
N PRO A 466 11.92 10.96 24.70
CA PRO A 466 11.01 12.08 24.62
C PRO A 466 11.55 13.13 23.65
N VAL A 467 10.76 13.43 22.64
CA VAL A 467 10.99 14.49 21.64
C VAL A 467 10.48 15.83 22.15
N VAL A 468 9.41 15.81 22.95
CA VAL A 468 8.80 16.97 23.62
C VAL A 468 8.85 16.70 25.12
N LYS A 469 9.36 17.68 25.89
CA LYS A 469 9.63 17.55 27.33
C LYS A 469 9.01 18.73 28.06
N ASN A 470 8.13 18.43 29.03
CA ASN A 470 7.47 19.40 29.89
C ASN A 470 6.90 20.64 29.17
N LEU A 471 6.27 20.43 28.03
CA LEU A 471 5.80 21.53 27.18
C LEU A 471 4.58 22.22 27.80
N ASN A 472 4.74 23.52 28.05
CA ASN A 472 3.72 24.38 28.65
C ASN A 472 3.48 25.60 27.76
N ILE A 473 2.44 25.54 26.94
CA ILE A 473 2.10 26.56 25.94
C ILE A 473 0.63 26.90 26.05
N ASN A 474 0.30 28.18 25.91
CA ASN A 474 -1.09 28.64 25.78
C ASN A 474 -1.21 29.51 24.52
N ILE A 475 -2.22 29.25 23.68
CA ILE A 475 -2.53 29.96 22.44
C ILE A 475 -3.98 30.44 22.50
N ARG A 476 -4.17 31.76 22.41
CA ARG A 476 -5.49 32.39 22.47
C ARG A 476 -6.23 32.30 21.13
N PRO A 477 -7.57 32.34 21.13
CA PRO A 477 -8.35 32.41 19.88
C PRO A 477 -7.91 33.60 19.02
N GLY A 478 -7.66 33.37 17.73
CA GLY A 478 -7.25 34.40 16.78
C GLY A 478 -5.78 34.85 16.90
N GLU A 479 -5.01 34.30 17.84
CA GLU A 479 -3.59 34.63 18.03
C GLU A 479 -2.73 33.96 16.95
N LYS A 480 -1.75 34.70 16.43
CA LYS A 480 -0.69 34.17 15.55
C LYS A 480 0.55 33.85 16.37
N VAL A 481 0.87 32.57 16.48
CA VAL A 481 2.01 32.08 17.27
C VAL A 481 3.07 31.48 16.36
N ALA A 482 4.29 31.98 16.44
CA ALA A 482 5.45 31.39 15.77
C ALA A 482 6.18 30.42 16.70
N ILE A 483 6.44 29.21 16.23
CA ILE A 483 7.24 28.18 16.90
C ILE A 483 8.56 28.05 16.12
N VAL A 484 9.66 28.42 16.76
CA VAL A 484 11.00 28.45 16.15
C VAL A 484 11.97 27.61 16.96
N GLY A 485 13.06 27.14 16.36
CA GLY A 485 14.01 26.27 17.03
C GLY A 485 14.80 25.44 16.04
N LYS A 486 15.96 24.90 16.45
CA LYS A 486 16.82 24.08 15.59
C LYS A 486 16.07 22.88 15.00
N SER A 487 16.60 22.31 13.91
CA SER A 487 16.08 21.04 13.40
C SER A 487 16.12 19.96 14.49
N GLY A 488 15.08 19.14 14.59
CA GLY A 488 14.95 18.13 15.65
C GLY A 488 14.45 18.64 17.01
N SER A 489 14.15 19.92 17.18
CA SER A 489 13.63 20.49 18.45
C SER A 489 12.18 20.10 18.81
N GLY A 490 11.47 19.38 17.93
CA GLY A 490 10.10 18.91 18.16
C GLY A 490 8.98 19.79 17.61
N LYS A 491 9.29 20.80 16.76
CA LYS A 491 8.29 21.75 16.20
C LYS A 491 7.14 21.05 15.45
N SER A 492 7.45 20.25 14.43
CA SER A 492 6.44 19.49 13.66
C SER A 492 5.72 18.45 14.52
N THR A 493 6.36 17.95 15.57
CA THR A 493 5.71 17.03 16.53
C THR A 493 4.56 17.71 17.28
N ILE A 494 4.67 19.01 17.60
CA ILE A 494 3.57 19.77 18.22
C ILE A 494 2.35 19.82 17.28
N ALA A 495 2.57 20.05 15.99
CA ALA A 495 1.50 20.03 15.00
C ALA A 495 0.82 18.65 14.90
N LYS A 496 1.62 17.57 14.87
CA LYS A 496 1.11 16.19 14.84
C LYS A 496 0.31 15.84 16.10
N LEU A 497 0.74 16.33 17.27
CA LEU A 497 0.00 16.16 18.54
C LEU A 497 -1.32 16.92 18.53
N LEU A 498 -1.35 18.16 18.04
CA LEU A 498 -2.57 18.97 18.00
C LEU A 498 -3.65 18.39 17.06
N LEU A 499 -3.23 17.74 15.96
CA LEU A 499 -4.12 17.00 15.06
C LEU A 499 -4.52 15.61 15.59
N ARG A 500 -4.00 15.26 16.78
CA ARG A 500 -4.15 13.95 17.41
C ARG A 500 -3.80 12.82 16.44
N PHE A 501 -2.70 12.99 15.71
CA PHE A 501 -2.03 11.86 15.02
C PHE A 501 -1.28 10.98 16.01
N TYR A 502 -0.97 11.55 17.17
CA TYR A 502 -0.37 10.90 18.32
C TYR A 502 -1.07 11.40 19.59
N ASP A 503 -1.25 10.51 20.57
CA ASP A 503 -1.63 10.91 21.93
C ASP A 503 -0.36 11.18 22.76
N VAL A 504 -0.44 12.14 23.67
CA VAL A 504 0.68 12.49 24.58
C VAL A 504 0.97 11.34 25.56
N ASN A 505 2.25 11.13 25.91
CA ASN A 505 2.65 10.14 26.91
C ASN A 505 2.34 10.59 28.34
N LYS A 506 2.53 11.89 28.64
CA LYS A 506 2.20 12.53 29.93
C LYS A 506 1.72 13.95 29.70
N GLY A 507 0.94 14.48 30.66
CA GLY A 507 0.30 15.80 30.53
C GLY A 507 -0.98 15.72 29.70
N LYS A 508 -1.50 16.87 29.28
CA LYS A 508 -2.69 16.96 28.43
C LYS A 508 -2.64 18.18 27.52
N ILE A 509 -3.39 18.08 26.42
CA ILE A 509 -3.64 19.19 25.50
C ILE A 509 -5.14 19.45 25.55
N THR A 510 -5.56 20.69 25.78
CA THR A 510 -6.98 21.05 25.84
C THR A 510 -7.32 22.13 24.83
N ILE A 511 -8.51 22.06 24.24
CA ILE A 511 -9.08 23.07 23.35
C ILE A 511 -10.40 23.53 23.95
N GLY A 512 -10.51 24.81 24.30
CA GLY A 512 -11.68 25.35 25.01
C GLY A 512 -11.96 24.65 26.34
N GLY A 513 -10.90 24.20 27.02
CA GLY A 513 -10.99 23.45 28.28
C GLY A 513 -11.34 21.96 28.15
N VAL A 514 -11.59 21.46 26.95
CA VAL A 514 -11.85 20.02 26.69
C VAL A 514 -10.55 19.33 26.30
N ASP A 515 -10.21 18.20 26.95
CA ASP A 515 -9.04 17.39 26.59
C ASP A 515 -9.17 16.87 25.16
N LEU A 516 -8.10 16.97 24.38
CA LEU A 516 -8.00 16.49 23.00
C LEU A 516 -8.43 15.01 22.86
N LYS A 517 -8.22 14.20 23.91
CA LYS A 517 -8.64 12.78 23.94
C LYS A 517 -10.15 12.59 23.93
N GLU A 518 -10.90 13.56 24.44
CA GLU A 518 -12.36 13.55 24.52
C GLU A 518 -13.04 14.21 23.30
N ILE A 519 -12.28 14.91 22.45
CA ILE A 519 -12.82 15.59 21.27
C ILE A 519 -13.03 14.58 20.13
N ASP A 520 -14.17 14.71 19.43
CA ASP A 520 -14.44 13.99 18.19
C ASP A 520 -13.33 14.26 17.15
N ILE A 521 -12.59 13.23 16.73
CA ILE A 521 -11.41 13.34 15.87
C ILE A 521 -11.77 13.95 14.51
N ASP A 522 -12.90 13.55 13.94
CA ASP A 522 -13.34 14.08 12.65
C ASP A 522 -13.73 15.56 12.77
N TYR A 523 -14.38 15.95 13.87
CA TYR A 523 -14.65 17.36 14.17
C TYR A 523 -13.36 18.16 14.35
N LEU A 524 -12.43 17.69 15.18
CA LEU A 524 -11.12 18.31 15.39
C LEU A 524 -10.39 18.53 14.06
N ARG A 525 -10.28 17.46 13.26
CA ARG A 525 -9.58 17.50 11.98
C ARG A 525 -10.33 18.29 10.92
N ARG A 526 -11.64 18.54 11.02
CA ARG A 526 -12.33 19.52 10.17
C ARG A 526 -12.01 20.96 10.59
N LYS A 527 -11.90 21.22 11.90
CA LYS A 527 -11.66 22.56 12.44
C LYS A 527 -10.19 23.00 12.45
N VAL A 528 -9.24 22.09 12.25
CA VAL A 528 -7.80 22.37 12.14
C VAL A 528 -7.30 22.02 10.74
N ALA A 529 -6.63 22.93 10.03
CA ALA A 529 -5.90 22.61 8.80
C ALA A 529 -4.39 22.65 9.02
N TYR A 530 -3.71 21.77 8.29
CA TYR A 530 -2.26 21.58 8.34
C TYR A 530 -1.71 21.66 6.93
N VAL A 531 -0.79 22.60 6.72
CA VAL A 531 -0.04 22.78 5.47
C VAL A 531 1.39 22.30 5.75
N PRO A 532 1.76 21.09 5.28
CA PRO A 532 3.09 20.53 5.52
C PRO A 532 4.16 21.20 4.67
N GLN A 533 5.42 21.03 5.08
CA GLN A 533 6.60 21.42 4.30
C GLN A 533 6.63 20.69 2.94
N ASP A 534 6.50 19.36 2.98
CA ASP A 534 6.42 18.51 1.79
C ASP A 534 4.96 18.31 1.38
N VAL A 535 4.45 19.19 0.51
CA VAL A 535 3.09 19.08 -0.02
C VAL A 535 2.95 17.83 -0.87
N VAL A 536 2.00 16.97 -0.49
CA VAL A 536 1.59 15.81 -1.28
C VAL A 536 0.30 16.12 -2.03
N LEU A 537 0.38 16.00 -3.36
CA LEU A 537 -0.75 16.09 -4.28
C LEU A 537 -1.08 14.72 -4.84
N PHE A 538 -2.38 14.49 -5.07
CA PHE A 538 -2.87 13.28 -5.72
C PHE A 538 -2.65 13.38 -7.23
N ASP A 539 -2.37 12.25 -7.86
CA ASP A 539 -2.27 12.13 -9.33
C ASP A 539 -3.68 12.17 -9.95
N THR A 540 -4.22 13.37 -10.04
CA THR A 540 -5.58 13.70 -10.49
C THR A 540 -5.65 15.19 -10.82
N THR A 541 -6.85 15.71 -11.08
CA THR A 541 -7.05 17.09 -11.50
C THR A 541 -6.69 18.10 -10.41
N VAL A 542 -6.35 19.33 -10.82
CA VAL A 542 -6.17 20.48 -9.93
C VAL A 542 -7.43 20.69 -9.09
N GLY A 543 -8.61 20.69 -9.71
CA GLY A 543 -9.90 20.88 -9.06
C GLY A 543 -10.15 19.85 -7.97
N TYR A 544 -9.88 18.56 -8.23
CA TYR A 544 -10.01 17.51 -7.21
C TYR A 544 -9.04 17.74 -6.04
N ASN A 545 -7.78 18.08 -6.30
CA ASN A 545 -6.80 18.34 -5.25
C ASN A 545 -7.20 19.49 -4.32
N VAL A 546 -7.88 20.52 -4.84
CA VAL A 546 -8.39 21.65 -4.06
C VAL A 546 -9.67 21.28 -3.32
N ALA A 547 -10.62 20.63 -4.01
CA ALA A 547 -11.88 20.18 -3.45
C ALA A 547 -11.70 19.16 -2.31
N TYR A 548 -10.59 18.42 -2.28
CA TYR A 548 -10.27 17.45 -1.21
C TYR A 548 -10.30 18.05 0.22
N GLY A 549 -10.31 19.37 0.37
CA GLY A 549 -10.50 20.03 1.66
C GLY A 549 -11.88 19.85 2.29
N SER A 550 -12.93 19.52 1.52
CA SER A 550 -14.32 19.41 2.01
C SER A 550 -15.20 18.55 1.07
N ASP A 551 -16.28 17.95 1.58
CA ASP A 551 -17.12 17.01 0.81
C ASP A 551 -18.12 17.70 -0.15
N ASN A 552 -18.49 18.95 0.11
CA ASN A 552 -19.48 19.71 -0.66
C ASN A 552 -18.87 20.98 -1.22
N VAL A 553 -18.16 20.86 -2.33
CA VAL A 553 -17.41 21.97 -2.95
C VAL A 553 -17.87 22.12 -4.39
N ASN A 554 -18.33 23.31 -4.76
CA ASN A 554 -18.63 23.63 -6.15
C ASN A 554 -17.42 24.31 -6.84
N GLU A 555 -17.52 24.47 -8.15
CA GLU A 555 -16.48 25.05 -9.00
C GLU A 555 -16.18 26.52 -8.64
N VAL A 556 -17.19 27.28 -8.22
CA VAL A 556 -17.03 28.67 -7.76
C VAL A 556 -16.15 28.72 -6.52
N ASP A 557 -16.36 27.81 -5.56
CA ASP A 557 -15.59 27.72 -4.32
C ASP A 557 -14.13 27.36 -4.63
N ILE A 558 -13.90 26.42 -5.57
CA ILE A 558 -12.56 26.07 -6.05
C ILE A 558 -11.86 27.28 -6.65
N VAL A 559 -12.52 28.00 -7.57
CA VAL A 559 -11.96 29.20 -8.21
C VAL A 559 -11.67 30.28 -7.16
N ARG A 560 -12.59 30.50 -6.20
CA ARG A 560 -12.40 31.45 -5.10
C ARG A 560 -11.20 31.09 -4.23
N ALA A 561 -11.07 29.82 -3.86
CA ALA A 561 -9.94 29.35 -3.07
C ALA A 561 -8.61 29.53 -3.82
N CYS A 562 -8.56 29.20 -5.11
CA CYS A 562 -7.36 29.35 -5.92
C CYS A 562 -7.00 30.82 -6.22
N LYS A 563 -7.99 31.72 -6.34
CA LYS A 563 -7.73 33.17 -6.42
C LYS A 563 -7.19 33.72 -5.11
N THR A 564 -7.80 33.33 -3.99
CA THR A 564 -7.36 33.71 -2.65
C THR A 564 -5.95 33.20 -2.37
N ALA A 565 -5.63 32.01 -2.84
CA ALA A 565 -4.28 31.44 -2.78
C ALA A 565 -3.33 31.94 -3.88
N LYS A 566 -3.75 32.88 -4.74
CA LYS A 566 -2.94 33.48 -5.82
C LYS A 566 -2.34 32.49 -6.82
N ILE A 567 -3.06 31.42 -7.14
CA ILE A 567 -2.63 30.40 -8.12
C ILE A 567 -3.59 30.28 -9.31
N HIS A 568 -4.76 30.94 -9.27
CA HIS A 568 -5.76 30.88 -10.33
C HIS A 568 -5.20 31.19 -11.72
N ASP A 569 -4.42 32.26 -11.88
CA ASP A 569 -3.91 32.69 -13.18
C ASP A 569 -2.93 31.68 -13.79
N GLU A 570 -2.16 31.00 -12.94
CA GLU A 570 -1.26 29.92 -13.35
C GLU A 570 -2.05 28.68 -13.77
N ILE A 571 -3.10 28.34 -13.02
CA ILE A 571 -4.00 27.22 -13.33
C ILE A 571 -4.66 27.46 -14.69
N VAL A 572 -5.23 28.65 -14.94
CA VAL A 572 -5.95 28.97 -16.19
C VAL A 572 -5.03 28.94 -17.43
N ARG A 573 -3.71 29.00 -17.24
CA ARG A 573 -2.72 28.84 -18.31
C ARG A 573 -2.40 27.36 -18.61
N LEU A 574 -2.77 26.44 -17.72
CA LEU A 574 -2.63 25.01 -17.97
C LEU A 574 -3.60 24.57 -19.08
N PRO A 575 -3.26 23.52 -19.86
CA PRO A 575 -4.06 23.09 -21.01
C PRO A 575 -5.55 22.83 -20.72
N PHE A 576 -5.89 22.42 -19.48
CA PHE A 576 -7.27 22.12 -19.06
C PHE A 576 -7.71 22.93 -17.84
N ALA A 577 -7.00 24.01 -17.52
CA ALA A 577 -7.24 24.77 -16.30
C ALA A 577 -7.38 23.86 -15.06
N TYR A 578 -8.56 23.81 -14.43
CA TYR A 578 -8.79 23.03 -13.23
C TYR A 578 -8.89 21.52 -13.46
N ASP A 579 -9.12 21.08 -14.70
CA ASP A 579 -9.14 19.65 -15.06
C ASP A 579 -7.75 19.10 -15.44
N THR A 580 -6.69 19.91 -15.34
CA THR A 580 -5.32 19.45 -15.61
C THR A 580 -4.87 18.42 -14.58
N ILE A 581 -4.42 17.24 -15.05
CA ILE A 581 -3.85 16.19 -14.21
C ILE A 581 -2.42 16.56 -13.81
N LEU A 582 -2.14 16.50 -12.52
CA LEU A 582 -0.86 16.98 -11.96
C LEU A 582 0.29 15.95 -11.97
N GLY A 583 0.01 14.70 -12.33
CA GLY A 583 1.01 13.62 -12.28
C GLY A 583 1.31 13.17 -10.85
N GLU A 584 2.14 12.13 -10.73
CA GLU A 584 2.57 11.60 -9.42
C GLU A 584 3.18 12.71 -8.55
N ARG A 585 2.57 12.99 -7.40
CA ARG A 585 3.02 14.02 -6.44
C ARG A 585 3.10 15.45 -7.00
N GLY A 586 2.43 15.75 -8.12
CA GLY A 586 2.45 17.10 -8.68
C GLY A 586 3.80 17.49 -9.29
N THR A 587 4.45 16.55 -10.00
CA THR A 587 5.77 16.75 -10.64
C THR A 587 5.82 17.92 -11.61
N TYR A 588 4.70 18.34 -12.18
CA TYR A 588 4.63 19.45 -13.14
C TYR A 588 4.56 20.84 -12.49
N LEU A 589 4.47 20.91 -11.17
CA LEU A 589 4.38 22.17 -10.44
C LEU A 589 5.72 22.53 -9.77
N SER A 590 6.00 23.83 -9.66
CA SER A 590 7.07 24.36 -8.82
C SER A 590 6.76 24.13 -7.32
N GLY A 591 7.76 24.27 -6.45
CA GLY A 591 7.57 24.19 -5.00
C GLY A 591 6.52 25.20 -4.50
N GLY A 592 6.61 26.45 -4.96
CA GLY A 592 5.68 27.53 -4.59
C GLY A 592 4.26 27.27 -5.08
N GLN A 593 4.10 26.76 -6.30
CA GLN A 593 2.80 26.35 -6.85
C GLN A 593 2.16 25.23 -6.02
N ARG A 594 2.93 24.20 -5.65
CA ARG A 594 2.41 23.13 -4.78
C ARG A 594 1.96 23.68 -3.42
N GLN A 595 2.74 24.58 -2.82
CA GLN A 595 2.38 25.23 -1.56
C GLN A 595 1.09 26.05 -1.68
N ARG A 596 0.97 26.92 -2.69
CA ARG A 596 -0.26 27.68 -2.94
C ARG A 596 -1.47 26.78 -3.18
N LEU A 597 -1.32 25.65 -3.87
CA LEU A 597 -2.41 24.69 -4.06
C LEU A 597 -2.82 24.00 -2.74
N SER A 598 -1.86 23.71 -1.86
CA SER A 598 -2.14 23.22 -0.50
C SER A 598 -2.85 24.27 0.35
N ILE A 599 -2.51 25.55 0.19
CA ILE A 599 -3.22 26.67 0.83
C ILE A 599 -4.65 26.78 0.29
N ALA A 600 -4.87 26.66 -1.02
CA ALA A 600 -6.21 26.61 -1.60
C ALA A 600 -7.06 25.49 -1.01
N ARG A 601 -6.49 24.29 -0.82
CA ARG A 601 -7.14 23.18 -0.11
C ARG A 601 -7.49 23.54 1.34
N ALA A 602 -6.61 24.25 2.05
CA ALA A 602 -6.89 24.73 3.41
C ALA A 602 -7.98 25.82 3.44
N ILE A 603 -8.09 26.67 2.41
CA ILE A 603 -9.15 27.67 2.26
C ILE A 603 -10.51 26.99 2.09
N ILE A 604 -10.62 25.99 1.19
CA ILE A 604 -11.84 25.20 0.98
C ILE A 604 -12.32 24.56 2.29
N LYS A 605 -11.39 24.04 3.08
CA LYS A 605 -11.70 23.43 4.37
C LYS A 605 -12.25 24.43 5.40
N ASN A 606 -11.93 25.71 5.25
CA ASN A 606 -12.27 26.81 6.14
C ASN A 606 -12.12 26.47 7.65
N PRO A 607 -10.90 26.16 8.12
CA PRO A 607 -10.65 25.79 9.51
C PRO A 607 -10.73 27.00 10.46
N ASP A 608 -10.84 26.74 11.76
CA ASP A 608 -10.70 27.75 12.83
C ASP A 608 -9.24 27.91 13.28
N VAL A 609 -8.42 26.85 13.12
CA VAL A 609 -6.99 26.82 13.43
C VAL A 609 -6.18 26.42 12.20
N LEU A 610 -5.15 27.20 11.87
CA LEU A 610 -4.23 26.94 10.77
C LEU A 610 -2.84 26.63 11.31
N ILE A 611 -2.22 25.59 10.78
CA ILE A 611 -0.83 25.24 11.06
C ILE A 611 -0.06 25.25 9.74
N PHE A 612 0.95 26.09 9.65
CA PHE A 612 1.89 26.12 8.52
C PHE A 612 3.24 25.59 9.00
N ASP A 613 3.73 24.53 8.36
CA ASP A 613 5.02 23.91 8.68
C ASP A 613 6.01 24.18 7.55
N GLU A 614 6.90 25.15 7.75
CA GLU A 614 7.97 25.55 6.83
C GLU A 614 7.48 25.79 5.39
N ALA A 615 6.28 26.36 5.24
CA ALA A 615 5.58 26.50 3.95
C ALA A 615 6.31 27.38 2.92
N THR A 616 7.18 28.29 3.38
CA THR A 616 8.01 29.18 2.55
C THR A 616 9.45 28.69 2.38
N SER A 617 9.82 27.59 3.03
CA SER A 617 11.18 27.06 2.95
C SER A 617 11.53 26.55 1.55
N ASN A 618 12.80 26.73 1.14
CA ASN A 618 13.33 26.25 -0.14
C ASN A 618 12.62 26.83 -1.39
N LEU A 619 12.03 28.02 -1.29
CA LEU A 619 11.43 28.75 -2.40
C LEU A 619 12.32 29.91 -2.86
N ASP A 620 12.16 30.35 -4.11
CA ASP A 620 12.72 31.62 -4.56
C ASP A 620 11.94 32.81 -3.95
N VAL A 621 12.56 33.98 -3.91
CA VAL A 621 12.03 35.19 -3.25
C VAL A 621 10.64 35.59 -3.77
N VAL A 622 10.34 35.40 -5.06
CA VAL A 622 9.05 35.76 -5.64
C VAL A 622 7.99 34.75 -5.20
N SER A 623 8.27 33.46 -5.34
CA SER A 623 7.39 32.39 -4.88
C SER A 623 7.12 32.46 -3.39
N GLU A 624 8.15 32.73 -2.59
CA GLU A 624 8.06 32.91 -1.14
C GLU A 624 7.10 34.04 -0.76
N ARG A 625 7.24 35.21 -1.41
CA ARG A 625 6.34 36.35 -1.19
C ARG A 625 4.89 35.99 -1.51
N GLU A 626 4.65 35.37 -2.67
CA GLU A 626 3.30 34.98 -3.10
C GLU A 626 2.66 33.96 -2.16
N VAL A 627 3.44 32.97 -1.69
CA VAL A 627 3.00 31.98 -0.69
C VAL A 627 2.69 32.66 0.64
N TYR A 628 3.56 33.53 1.13
CA TYR A 628 3.35 34.26 2.38
C TYR A 628 2.09 35.15 2.33
N GLU A 629 1.88 35.86 1.21
CA GLU A 629 0.68 36.67 1.01
C GLU A 629 -0.60 35.79 1.03
N ALA A 630 -0.57 34.62 0.39
CA ALA A 630 -1.67 33.64 0.46
C ALA A 630 -1.89 33.10 1.88
N MET A 631 -0.82 32.82 2.63
CA MET A 631 -0.89 32.41 4.04
C MET A 631 -1.56 33.48 4.91
N MET A 632 -1.18 34.74 4.74
CA MET A 632 -1.77 35.85 5.51
C MET A 632 -3.25 36.05 5.19
N GLU A 633 -3.64 35.85 3.93
CA GLU A 633 -5.03 35.96 3.51
C GLU A 633 -5.92 34.90 4.15
N VAL A 634 -5.53 33.62 4.07
CA VAL A 634 -6.30 32.53 4.69
C VAL A 634 -6.30 32.64 6.22
N SER A 635 -5.29 33.27 6.81
CA SER A 635 -5.11 33.46 8.26
C SER A 635 -6.02 34.51 8.89
N ARG A 636 -6.77 35.29 8.10
CA ARG A 636 -7.65 36.35 8.63
C ARG A 636 -8.69 35.77 9.61
N ASN A 637 -8.77 36.36 10.81
CA ASN A 637 -9.69 35.97 11.89
C ASN A 637 -9.58 34.52 12.37
N LYS A 638 -8.42 33.88 12.19
CA LYS A 638 -8.16 32.50 12.61
C LYS A 638 -7.00 32.41 13.59
N THR A 639 -6.98 31.37 14.41
CA THR A 639 -5.79 31.05 15.21
C THR A 639 -4.73 30.45 14.30
N VAL A 640 -3.49 30.94 14.36
CA VAL A 640 -2.42 30.51 13.44
C VAL A 640 -1.21 30.04 14.21
N ILE A 641 -0.68 28.88 13.83
CA ILE A 641 0.59 28.34 14.32
C ILE A 641 1.56 28.30 13.15
N LEU A 642 2.61 29.10 13.21
CA LEU A 642 3.68 29.17 12.21
C LEU A 642 4.89 28.40 12.73
N ILE A 643 5.16 27.22 12.18
CA ILE A 643 6.45 26.55 12.37
C ILE A 643 7.35 27.04 11.24
N THR A 644 8.34 27.88 11.56
CA THR A 644 9.10 28.58 10.54
C THR A 644 10.52 28.89 10.97
N HIS A 645 11.37 29.05 9.97
CA HIS A 645 12.75 29.53 10.09
C HIS A 645 12.95 30.88 9.39
N ASN A 646 11.87 31.52 8.92
CA ASN A 646 11.92 32.83 8.29
C ASN A 646 11.66 33.93 9.32
N ILE A 647 12.65 34.80 9.54
CA ILE A 647 12.53 35.93 10.47
C ILE A 647 11.33 36.84 10.18
N HIS A 648 10.98 37.08 8.91
CA HIS A 648 9.86 37.96 8.55
C HIS A 648 8.51 37.40 9.02
N GLU A 649 8.29 36.10 8.88
CA GLU A 649 7.07 35.45 9.37
C GLU A 649 6.98 35.55 10.89
N VAL A 650 8.10 35.28 11.57
CA VAL A 650 8.21 35.36 13.02
C VAL A 650 7.95 36.77 13.52
N MET A 651 8.48 37.79 12.83
CA MET A 651 8.33 39.19 13.20
C MET A 651 6.90 39.71 13.07
N ASN A 652 6.06 39.03 12.28
CA ASN A 652 4.65 39.32 12.14
C ASN A 652 3.74 38.47 13.03
N ALA A 653 4.30 37.61 13.88
CA ALA A 653 3.56 36.85 14.89
C ALA A 653 3.26 37.71 16.14
N ASP A 654 2.15 37.42 16.80
CA ASP A 654 1.78 38.06 18.07
C ASP A 654 2.66 37.56 19.23
N LYS A 655 3.07 36.30 19.14
CA LYS A 655 3.90 35.61 20.14
C LYS A 655 4.85 34.62 19.47
N VAL A 656 6.06 34.53 19.99
CA VAL A 656 7.08 33.55 19.58
C VAL A 656 7.31 32.57 20.72
N ILE A 657 7.51 31.31 20.38
CA ILE A 657 7.90 30.23 21.27
C ILE A 657 9.16 29.59 20.70
N VAL A 658 10.25 29.66 21.45
CA VAL A 658 11.54 29.13 21.03
C VAL A 658 11.75 27.77 21.68
N LEU A 659 11.92 26.74 20.85
CA LEU A 659 12.15 25.37 21.26
C LEU A 659 13.61 24.97 21.06
N ASP A 660 14.15 24.25 22.04
CA ASP A 660 15.42 23.55 21.93
C ASP A 660 15.33 22.20 22.65
N ASN A 661 15.78 21.12 22.00
CA ASN A 661 15.78 19.76 22.56
C ASN A 661 14.45 19.30 23.20
N GLY A 662 13.32 19.78 22.68
CA GLY A 662 11.98 19.45 23.14
C GLY A 662 11.40 20.34 24.24
N GLU A 663 12.13 21.36 24.69
CA GLU A 663 11.75 22.27 25.78
C GLU A 663 11.55 23.71 25.30
N VAL A 664 10.70 24.46 26.00
CA VAL A 664 10.52 25.90 25.74
C VAL A 664 11.63 26.67 26.43
N MET A 665 12.52 27.27 25.63
CA MET A 665 13.61 28.10 26.13
C MET A 665 13.14 29.53 26.40
N GLU A 666 12.38 30.09 25.47
CA GLU A 666 11.95 31.49 25.50
C GLU A 666 10.56 31.65 24.92
N ARG A 667 9.83 32.66 25.41
CA ARG A 667 8.52 33.04 24.88
C ARG A 667 8.29 34.53 25.09
N GLY A 668 7.68 35.20 24.11
CA GLY A 668 7.43 36.63 24.18
C GLY A 668 7.07 37.23 22.83
N LYS A 669 6.99 38.56 22.77
CA LYS A 669 6.79 39.24 21.48
C LYS A 669 8.10 39.21 20.67
N PRO A 670 8.05 39.08 19.33
CA PRO A 670 9.25 38.98 18.50
C PRO A 670 10.27 40.11 18.74
N LYS A 671 9.78 41.36 18.81
CA LYS A 671 10.61 42.56 19.05
C LYS A 671 11.29 42.59 20.41
N GLU A 672 10.70 41.97 21.42
CA GLU A 672 11.27 41.91 22.77
C GLU A 672 12.38 40.86 22.82
N LEU A 673 12.17 39.71 22.18
CA LEU A 673 13.16 38.64 22.11
C LEU A 673 14.40 39.04 21.29
N LEU A 674 14.25 39.85 20.25
CA LEU A 674 15.38 40.35 19.45
C LEU A 674 16.35 41.27 20.20
N ARG A 675 15.85 42.06 21.17
CA ARG A 675 16.64 43.12 21.84
C ARG A 675 17.59 42.59 22.90
N ASN A 676 17.22 41.46 23.50
CA ASN A 676 18.03 40.77 24.49
C ASN A 676 18.89 39.77 23.69
N GLU A 677 20.18 39.59 23.98
CA GLU A 677 21.08 38.61 23.31
C GLU A 677 20.71 37.14 23.62
N THR A 678 19.44 36.84 23.43
CA THR A 678 18.69 35.63 23.72
C THR A 678 19.05 34.50 22.77
N TYR A 679 18.56 33.30 23.09
CA TYR A 679 18.63 32.16 22.19
C TYR A 679 17.90 32.47 20.87
N PHE A 680 16.76 33.18 20.92
CA PHE A 680 16.09 33.69 19.72
C PHE A 680 17.02 34.53 18.83
N HIS A 681 17.67 35.54 19.40
CA HIS A 681 18.60 36.41 18.68
C HIS A 681 19.74 35.60 18.03
N LYS A 682 20.27 34.58 18.73
CA LYS A 682 21.32 33.70 18.20
C LYS A 682 20.86 32.86 17.00
N ILE A 683 19.61 32.40 16.98
CA ILE A 683 19.07 31.59 15.86
C ILE A 683 18.93 32.46 14.59
N PHE A 684 18.56 33.73 14.74
CA PHE A 684 18.25 34.61 13.61
C PHE A 684 19.33 35.65 13.29
N LYS A 685 20.46 35.64 14.00
CA LYS A 685 21.54 36.63 13.87
C LYS A 685 21.97 36.86 12.41
N ASP A 686 22.09 35.78 11.64
CA ASP A 686 22.56 35.86 10.25
C ASP A 686 21.48 36.43 9.30
N GLN A 687 20.20 36.17 9.58
CA GLN A 687 19.07 36.72 8.79
C GLN A 687 18.77 38.19 9.14
N ILE A 688 19.11 38.64 10.35
CA ILE A 688 18.89 40.03 10.78
C ILE A 688 19.82 41.01 10.04
N ASN A 689 21.00 40.54 9.59
CA ASN A 689 21.97 41.39 8.89
C ASN A 689 21.65 41.60 7.39
N GLU A 690 20.68 40.85 6.84
CA GLU A 690 20.19 41.01 5.47
C GLU A 690 18.94 41.92 5.46
N GLU A 691 19.06 43.16 5.96
CA GLU A 691 17.99 44.15 5.82
C GLU A 691 17.90 44.65 4.36
N ASN A 692 17.02 44.01 3.59
CA ASN A 692 16.14 44.52 2.52
C ASN A 692 15.46 43.29 1.92
N VAL A 693 14.15 43.06 2.07
CA VAL A 693 13.05 43.64 1.30
C VAL A 693 11.74 43.29 2.05
N PHE A 694 10.65 44.00 1.76
CA PHE A 694 9.28 43.88 2.32
C PHE A 694 8.94 44.90 3.40
N SER A 695 8.78 46.14 2.91
CA SER A 695 7.99 47.18 3.57
C SER A 695 6.57 46.68 3.84
N LYS A 696 6.03 47.13 4.97
CA LYS A 696 4.68 46.85 5.45
C LYS A 696 3.65 47.66 4.64
N ASP A 697 3.43 47.32 3.37
CA ASP A 697 2.29 47.86 2.62
C ASP A 697 1.05 47.02 2.90
N GLY A 698 0.55 47.18 4.12
CA GLY A 698 -0.76 46.72 4.54
C GLY A 698 -1.87 47.63 4.03
N ASN A 699 -2.01 47.75 2.70
CA ASN A 699 -3.32 48.03 2.11
C ASN A 699 -3.78 46.72 1.48
N GLY A 700 -4.48 45.91 2.27
CA GLY A 700 -5.23 44.79 1.75
C GLY A 700 -6.24 45.33 0.75
N LYS A 701 -5.91 45.29 -0.54
CA LYS A 701 -6.93 45.36 -1.58
C LYS A 701 -7.89 44.22 -1.27
N GLU A 702 -9.14 44.57 -0.97
CA GLU A 702 -10.23 43.60 -0.96
C GLU A 702 -10.11 42.78 -2.24
N ILE A 703 -10.02 41.46 -2.10
CA ILE A 703 -10.11 40.56 -3.23
C ILE A 703 -11.48 40.85 -3.83
N HIS A 704 -11.48 41.40 -5.06
CA HIS A 704 -12.69 41.68 -5.81
C HIS A 704 -13.63 40.48 -5.70
N ASP A 705 -14.84 40.71 -5.18
CA ASP A 705 -15.90 39.72 -5.23
C ASP A 705 -15.95 39.12 -6.63
N ILE A 706 -15.92 37.78 -6.69
CA ILE A 706 -16.07 37.07 -7.96
C ILE A 706 -17.43 37.47 -8.52
N ARG A 707 -17.44 38.23 -9.62
CA ARG A 707 -18.68 38.62 -10.28
C ARG A 707 -19.20 37.43 -11.06
N ILE A 708 -20.29 36.86 -10.57
CA ILE A 708 -20.99 35.75 -11.22
C ILE A 708 -22.14 36.34 -12.03
N LEU A 709 -22.11 36.13 -13.34
CA LEU A 709 -23.15 36.59 -14.24
C LEU A 709 -24.41 35.75 -14.09
N ASN A 710 -25.56 36.42 -13.97
CA ASN A 710 -26.85 35.75 -14.07
C ASN A 710 -27.16 35.47 -15.55
N PRO A 711 -27.24 34.20 -15.99
CA PRO A 711 -27.45 33.86 -17.40
C PRO A 711 -28.72 34.48 -17.99
N ARG A 712 -29.77 34.69 -17.18
CA ARG A 712 -31.07 35.19 -17.66
C ARG A 712 -31.09 36.67 -17.98
N SER A 713 -30.14 37.43 -17.45
CA SER A 713 -30.02 38.89 -17.64
C SER A 713 -28.74 39.28 -18.37
N THR A 714 -28.01 38.30 -18.91
CA THR A 714 -26.74 38.51 -19.61
C THR A 714 -26.97 38.31 -21.11
N LYS A 715 -26.56 39.29 -21.91
CA LYS A 715 -26.60 39.19 -23.38
C LYS A 715 -25.18 39.15 -23.94
N ILE A 716 -24.89 38.18 -24.79
CA ILE A 716 -23.56 37.99 -25.39
C ILE A 716 -23.66 38.24 -26.89
N THR A 717 -22.86 39.19 -27.38
CA THR A 717 -22.83 39.57 -28.80
C THR A 717 -21.42 39.37 -29.39
N PRO A 718 -21.29 39.17 -30.71
CA PRO A 718 -19.98 38.96 -31.34
C PRO A 718 -19.08 40.19 -31.17
N ALA A 719 -17.78 39.96 -30.98
CA ALA A 719 -16.76 41.00 -31.09
C ALA A 719 -16.11 40.99 -32.49
N GLU A 720 -15.19 41.93 -32.76
CA GLU A 720 -14.48 42.00 -34.06
C GLU A 720 -13.66 40.73 -34.34
N ARG A 721 -13.12 40.09 -33.29
CA ARG A 721 -12.36 38.84 -33.38
C ARG A 721 -13.26 37.66 -33.03
N ARG A 722 -13.21 36.58 -33.84
CA ARG A 722 -14.02 35.36 -33.64
C ARG A 722 -13.78 34.63 -32.32
N SER A 723 -12.61 34.83 -31.72
CA SER A 723 -12.24 34.31 -30.40
C SER A 723 -12.75 35.17 -29.24
N ARG A 724 -13.49 36.25 -29.51
CA ARG A 724 -13.89 37.23 -28.49
C ARG A 724 -15.38 37.52 -28.54
N VAL A 725 -15.89 37.98 -27.41
CA VAL A 725 -17.29 38.34 -27.24
C VAL A 725 -17.44 39.67 -26.53
N THR A 726 -18.56 40.33 -26.79
CA THR A 726 -19.02 41.49 -26.02
C THR A 726 -20.11 41.00 -25.07
N VAL A 727 -19.93 41.23 -23.76
CA VAL A 727 -20.87 40.84 -22.72
C VAL A 727 -21.59 42.08 -22.22
N GLU A 728 -22.91 42.09 -22.33
CA GLU A 728 -23.81 43.09 -21.75
C GLU A 728 -24.48 42.49 -20.52
N ALA A 729 -24.15 43.03 -19.35
CA ALA A 729 -24.66 42.58 -18.07
C ALA A 729 -24.74 43.75 -17.09
N GLU A 730 -25.74 43.75 -16.20
CA GLU A 730 -25.87 44.75 -15.12
C GLU A 730 -25.91 46.21 -15.61
N ASN A 731 -26.47 46.45 -16.81
CA ASN A 731 -26.51 47.76 -17.49
C ASN A 731 -25.15 48.32 -17.94
N GLU A 732 -24.11 47.49 -18.00
CA GLU A 732 -22.79 47.84 -18.55
C GLU A 732 -22.41 46.92 -19.71
N ILE A 733 -21.61 47.45 -20.65
CA ILE A 733 -21.15 46.73 -21.85
C ILE A 733 -19.63 46.54 -21.78
N TYR A 734 -19.21 45.27 -21.75
CA TYR A 734 -17.81 44.87 -21.71
C TYR A 734 -17.41 44.27 -23.06
N ARG A 735 -16.48 44.92 -23.76
CA ARG A 735 -16.08 44.55 -25.12
C ARG A 735 -14.82 43.69 -25.15
N ASP A 736 -14.68 42.90 -26.20
CA ASP A 736 -13.47 42.13 -26.53
C ASP A 736 -13.00 41.14 -25.45
N LEU A 737 -13.94 40.51 -24.74
CA LEU A 737 -13.61 39.50 -23.73
C LEU A 737 -13.29 38.15 -24.35
N ILE A 738 -12.33 37.45 -23.76
CA ILE A 738 -11.89 36.10 -24.12
C ILE A 738 -12.64 35.10 -23.21
N PRO A 739 -13.62 34.33 -23.73
CA PRO A 739 -14.24 33.26 -22.96
C PRO A 739 -13.33 32.04 -22.90
N LYS A 740 -13.12 31.49 -21.70
CA LYS A 740 -12.36 30.25 -21.45
C LYS A 740 -13.17 29.28 -20.58
N ALA A 741 -13.05 27.99 -20.86
CA ALA A 741 -13.67 26.96 -20.01
C ALA A 741 -12.69 26.62 -18.89
N LEU A 742 -13.12 26.76 -17.64
CA LEU A 742 -12.26 26.52 -16.48
C LEU A 742 -12.26 25.05 -16.04
N PHE A 743 -13.34 24.34 -16.35
CA PHE A 743 -13.53 22.92 -16.10
C PHE A 743 -13.95 22.23 -17.40
N PRO A 744 -13.10 22.26 -18.45
CA PRO A 744 -13.48 21.83 -19.80
C PRO A 744 -13.98 20.38 -19.89
N ILE A 745 -13.64 19.53 -18.92
CA ILE A 745 -14.04 18.12 -18.90
C ILE A 745 -15.14 17.85 -17.87
N THR A 746 -14.94 18.28 -16.62
CA THR A 746 -15.85 17.97 -15.51
C THR A 746 -17.09 18.85 -15.52
N ASN A 747 -16.97 20.12 -15.88
CA ASN A 747 -18.09 21.05 -16.03
C ASN A 747 -17.85 22.06 -17.17
N PRO A 748 -18.01 21.64 -18.44
CA PRO A 748 -17.70 22.48 -19.61
C PRO A 748 -18.59 23.72 -19.71
N LYS A 749 -19.68 23.78 -18.94
CA LYS A 749 -20.61 24.91 -18.92
C LYS A 749 -20.10 26.09 -18.10
N PHE A 750 -19.06 25.87 -17.30
CA PHE A 750 -18.46 26.86 -16.43
C PHE A 750 -17.41 27.68 -17.19
N ILE A 751 -17.73 28.95 -17.47
CA ILE A 751 -16.92 29.83 -18.31
C ILE A 751 -16.41 31.02 -17.50
N GLY A 752 -15.11 31.31 -17.64
CA GLY A 752 -14.52 32.57 -17.21
C GLY A 752 -14.33 33.52 -18.39
N PHE A 753 -14.56 34.81 -18.18
CA PHE A 753 -14.34 35.86 -19.17
C PHE A 753 -13.14 36.71 -18.79
N TYR A 754 -12.19 36.84 -19.72
CA TYR A 754 -10.90 37.47 -19.49
C TYR A 754 -10.67 38.65 -20.44
N THR A 755 -9.98 39.68 -19.96
CA THR A 755 -9.44 40.76 -20.80
C THR A 755 -8.10 40.35 -21.44
N ASP A 756 -7.57 41.20 -22.31
CA ASP A 756 -6.32 40.95 -23.06
C ASP A 756 -5.07 40.84 -22.20
N ASP A 757 -5.06 41.53 -21.07
CA ASP A 757 -4.05 41.42 -20.02
C ASP A 757 -4.20 40.15 -19.16
N GLY A 758 -5.21 39.31 -19.45
CA GLY A 758 -5.46 38.06 -18.76
C GLY A 758 -6.22 38.20 -17.45
N LYS A 759 -6.77 39.38 -17.14
CA LYS A 759 -7.56 39.59 -15.93
C LYS A 759 -8.97 39.00 -16.09
N GLU A 760 -9.37 38.12 -15.18
CA GLU A 760 -10.76 37.62 -15.14
C GLU A 760 -11.71 38.73 -14.66
N LEU A 761 -12.76 38.98 -15.43
CA LEU A 761 -13.82 39.93 -15.06
C LEU A 761 -15.06 39.23 -14.52
N PHE A 762 -15.44 38.09 -15.11
CA PHE A 762 -16.71 37.42 -14.81
C PHE A 762 -16.59 35.91 -14.85
N LEU A 763 -17.42 35.25 -14.04
CA LEU A 763 -17.72 33.83 -14.16
C LEU A 763 -19.17 33.62 -14.58
N LEU A 764 -19.42 32.59 -15.38
CA LEU A 764 -20.74 32.13 -15.76
C LEU A 764 -20.81 30.63 -15.47
N GLU A 765 -21.57 30.26 -14.43
CA GLU A 765 -21.64 28.87 -13.95
C GLU A 765 -22.26 27.93 -14.98
N ASP A 766 -23.27 28.41 -15.71
CA ASP A 766 -24.00 27.61 -16.68
C ASP A 766 -24.46 28.46 -17.86
N TYR A 767 -23.67 28.43 -18.93
CA TYR A 767 -24.00 29.16 -20.16
C TYR A 767 -25.20 28.56 -20.92
N SER A 768 -25.66 27.32 -20.60
CA SER A 768 -26.80 26.71 -21.28
C SER A 768 -28.14 27.38 -20.96
N LYS A 769 -28.16 28.28 -19.96
CA LYS A 769 -29.32 29.09 -19.57
C LYS A 769 -29.38 30.45 -20.26
N LEU A 770 -28.41 30.79 -21.12
CA LEU A 770 -28.45 31.98 -21.96
C LEU A 770 -29.55 31.86 -23.02
N ASP A 771 -29.95 32.99 -23.60
CA ASP A 771 -30.80 32.98 -24.78
C ASP A 771 -30.09 32.31 -25.98
N SER A 772 -30.89 31.80 -26.93
CA SER A 772 -30.39 31.01 -28.06
C SER A 772 -29.39 31.74 -28.96
N GLU A 773 -29.44 33.07 -29.01
CA GLU A 773 -28.53 33.89 -29.82
C GLU A 773 -27.18 34.04 -29.11
N SER A 774 -27.21 34.45 -27.83
CA SER A 774 -26.02 34.54 -26.96
C SER A 774 -25.28 33.21 -26.85
N LEU A 775 -26.00 32.10 -26.73
CA LEU A 775 -25.41 30.75 -26.63
C LEU A 775 -24.61 30.39 -27.88
N LYS A 776 -25.15 30.63 -29.09
CA LYS A 776 -24.45 30.35 -30.36
C LYS A 776 -23.17 31.18 -30.49
N VAL A 777 -23.23 32.45 -30.11
CA VAL A 777 -22.08 33.35 -30.16
C VAL A 777 -20.98 32.86 -29.22
N LEU A 778 -21.33 32.54 -27.97
CA LEU A 778 -20.37 32.06 -26.98
C LEU A 778 -19.74 30.72 -27.38
N GLU A 779 -20.54 29.74 -27.81
CA GLU A 779 -20.03 28.45 -28.29
C GLU A 779 -19.09 28.62 -29.47
N SER A 780 -19.40 29.53 -30.40
CA SER A 780 -18.53 29.83 -31.53
C SER A 780 -17.18 30.40 -31.08
N ALA A 781 -17.16 31.28 -30.08
CA ALA A 781 -15.92 31.86 -29.55
C ALA A 781 -15.09 30.85 -28.74
N LEU A 782 -15.74 30.00 -27.94
CA LEU A 782 -15.09 28.93 -27.18
C LEU A 782 -14.37 27.94 -28.09
N LEU A 783 -14.89 27.66 -29.29
CA LEU A 783 -14.23 26.78 -30.28
C LEU A 783 -12.86 27.30 -30.75
N TYR A 784 -12.62 28.62 -30.68
CA TYR A 784 -11.35 29.24 -31.02
C TYR A 784 -10.40 29.37 -29.83
N ASN A 785 -10.91 29.42 -28.59
CA ASN A 785 -10.10 29.60 -27.38
C ASN A 785 -9.75 28.29 -26.67
N ASN A 786 -10.61 27.26 -26.78
CA ASN A 786 -10.39 25.95 -26.20
C ASN A 786 -10.33 24.93 -27.34
N LEU A 787 -9.12 24.55 -27.75
CA LEU A 787 -8.92 23.59 -28.83
C LEU A 787 -9.09 22.16 -28.32
N VAL A 788 -10.35 21.79 -28.05
CA VAL A 788 -10.75 20.40 -27.79
C VAL A 788 -11.42 19.87 -29.06
N PHE A 789 -10.81 18.86 -29.68
CA PHE A 789 -11.34 18.15 -30.82
C PHE A 789 -12.39 17.14 -30.35
N LYS A 790 -13.64 17.27 -30.77
CA LYS A 790 -14.68 16.29 -30.45
C LYS A 790 -14.57 15.12 -31.41
N VAL A 791 -14.22 13.95 -30.91
CA VAL A 791 -14.09 12.72 -31.70
C VAL A 791 -15.48 12.18 -32.02
N VAL A 792 -15.80 12.20 -33.30
CA VAL A 792 -17.05 11.65 -33.86
C VAL A 792 -16.90 10.16 -34.14
N LYS A 793 -15.70 9.73 -34.54
CA LYS A 793 -15.40 8.33 -34.90
C LYS A 793 -13.92 8.01 -34.70
N ILE A 794 -13.62 6.77 -34.31
CA ILE A 794 -12.28 6.20 -34.22
C ILE A 794 -12.13 5.20 -35.36
N ASN A 795 -11.27 5.50 -36.33
CA ASN A 795 -11.00 4.60 -37.46
C ASN A 795 -10.14 3.42 -37.03
N ASN A 796 -9.09 3.69 -36.24
CA ASN A 796 -8.17 2.67 -35.75
C ASN A 796 -7.39 3.18 -34.52
N ILE A 797 -6.94 2.24 -33.67
CA ILE A 797 -5.99 2.51 -32.59
C ILE A 797 -4.85 1.51 -32.70
N ASN A 798 -3.62 1.99 -32.79
CA ASN A 798 -2.44 1.14 -32.91
C ASN A 798 -1.51 1.34 -31.72
N ILE A 799 -1.13 0.23 -31.06
CA ILE A 799 -0.29 0.25 -29.87
C ILE A 799 1.16 0.01 -30.31
N LYS A 800 2.01 1.03 -30.16
CA LYS A 800 3.44 0.97 -30.49
C LYS A 800 4.27 1.16 -29.23
N GLY A 801 4.55 0.06 -28.53
CA GLY A 801 5.22 0.10 -27.23
C GLY A 801 4.34 0.80 -26.19
N ASP A 802 4.84 1.90 -25.61
CA ASP A 802 4.11 2.72 -24.65
C ASP A 802 3.46 3.95 -25.30
N GLN A 803 3.23 3.94 -26.61
CA GLN A 803 2.57 5.03 -27.33
C GLN A 803 1.34 4.49 -28.07
N LEU A 804 0.25 5.25 -28.01
CA LEU A 804 -0.98 4.92 -28.73
C LEU A 804 -1.10 5.87 -29.92
N GLU A 805 -1.19 5.30 -31.11
CA GLU A 805 -1.46 6.02 -32.35
C GLU A 805 -2.97 5.94 -32.63
N TRP A 806 -3.60 7.10 -32.73
CA TRP A 806 -5.04 7.25 -32.89
C TRP A 806 -5.33 7.79 -34.28
N ASP A 807 -6.17 7.08 -35.03
CA ASP A 807 -6.74 7.55 -36.28
C ASP A 807 -8.19 7.97 -36.00
N LEU A 808 -8.41 9.29 -35.90
CA LEU A 808 -9.63 9.89 -35.40
C LEU A 808 -10.32 10.70 -36.51
N VAL A 809 -11.65 10.68 -36.50
CA VAL A 809 -12.48 11.67 -37.19
C VAL A 809 -13.05 12.58 -36.12
N THR A 810 -12.69 13.85 -36.21
CA THR A 810 -13.12 14.88 -35.27
C THR A 810 -14.15 15.80 -35.93
N ASP A 811 -14.80 16.63 -35.13
CA ASP A 811 -15.64 17.75 -35.57
C ASP A 811 -14.89 18.75 -36.49
N LYS A 812 -13.56 18.71 -36.50
CA LYS A 812 -12.68 19.55 -37.33
C LYS A 812 -11.98 18.79 -38.46
N GLY A 813 -12.38 17.55 -38.72
CA GLY A 813 -11.85 16.70 -39.80
C GLY A 813 -11.05 15.50 -39.30
N VAL A 814 -10.42 14.79 -40.24
CA VAL A 814 -9.61 13.60 -39.93
C VAL A 814 -8.31 14.03 -39.28
N SER A 815 -7.96 13.41 -38.16
CA SER A 815 -6.76 13.71 -37.38
C SER A 815 -6.06 12.41 -37.03
N LYS A 816 -4.75 12.35 -37.29
CA LYS A 816 -3.89 11.26 -36.84
C LYS A 816 -3.01 11.78 -35.73
N THR A 817 -3.14 11.20 -34.54
CA THR A 817 -2.50 11.74 -33.34
C THR A 817 -1.86 10.65 -32.48
N PHE A 818 -1.00 11.05 -31.54
CA PHE A 818 -0.19 10.15 -30.73
C PHE A 818 -0.24 10.56 -29.26
N THR A 819 -0.58 9.64 -28.36
CA THR A 819 -0.48 9.88 -26.91
C THR A 819 0.81 9.28 -26.35
N LEU A 820 1.41 9.91 -25.34
CA LEU A 820 2.58 9.42 -24.59
C LEU A 820 2.16 8.35 -23.57
N GLY A 821 1.48 7.31 -24.06
CA GLY A 821 1.04 6.17 -23.26
C GLY A 821 -0.36 6.30 -22.69
N ARG A 822 -0.72 5.33 -21.84
CA ARG A 822 -2.07 5.19 -21.29
C ARG A 822 -2.46 6.29 -20.31
N ARG A 823 -1.47 6.94 -19.66
CA ARG A 823 -1.71 8.06 -18.72
C ARG A 823 -2.29 9.30 -19.40
N ASN A 824 -2.07 9.43 -20.71
CA ASN A 824 -2.61 10.50 -21.55
C ASN A 824 -4.00 10.16 -22.12
N VAL A 825 -4.59 9.07 -21.65
CA VAL A 825 -5.97 8.64 -21.96
C VAL A 825 -6.73 8.67 -20.65
N VAL A 826 -7.47 9.75 -20.43
CA VAL A 826 -8.18 9.98 -19.18
C VAL A 826 -9.62 9.52 -19.34
N VAL A 827 -10.03 8.56 -18.53
CA VAL A 827 -11.40 8.06 -18.52
C VAL A 827 -12.18 8.76 -17.40
N PHE A 828 -13.22 9.48 -17.81
CA PHE A 828 -14.28 9.99 -16.95
C PHE A 828 -15.52 9.07 -17.12
N GLU A 829 -16.49 9.14 -16.21
CA GLU A 829 -17.64 8.20 -16.21
C GLU A 829 -18.29 7.98 -17.59
N LYS A 830 -18.45 9.05 -18.38
CA LYS A 830 -19.10 9.00 -19.72
C LYS A 830 -18.22 9.47 -20.87
N LYS A 831 -16.98 9.86 -20.61
CA LYS A 831 -16.10 10.49 -21.59
C LYS A 831 -14.68 9.95 -21.49
N VAL A 832 -13.98 9.89 -22.61
CA VAL A 832 -12.55 9.65 -22.67
C VAL A 832 -11.87 10.86 -23.29
N VAL A 833 -10.83 11.38 -22.65
CA VAL A 833 -10.04 12.51 -23.16
C VAL A 833 -8.64 12.04 -23.48
N LEU A 834 -8.19 12.31 -24.71
CA LEU A 834 -6.84 12.02 -25.16
C LEU A 834 -6.02 13.31 -25.15
N ILE A 835 -4.79 13.23 -24.65
CA ILE A 835 -3.81 14.30 -24.69
C ILE A 835 -2.66 13.85 -25.59
N ASP A 836 -2.55 14.45 -26.77
CA ASP A 836 -1.50 14.08 -27.69
C ASP A 836 -0.12 14.65 -27.29
N ARG A 837 0.93 14.30 -28.04
CA ARG A 837 2.31 14.77 -27.81
C ARG A 837 2.50 16.27 -27.93
N ASN A 838 1.58 16.94 -28.61
CA ASN A 838 1.59 18.38 -28.81
C ASN A 838 0.57 19.05 -27.87
N ASP A 839 0.11 18.33 -26.84
CA ASP A 839 -0.91 18.74 -25.89
C ASP A 839 -2.26 19.11 -26.53
N ASN A 840 -2.55 18.63 -27.74
CA ASN A 840 -3.88 18.72 -28.33
C ASN A 840 -4.82 17.73 -27.69
N LEU A 841 -6.07 18.16 -27.53
CA LEU A 841 -7.04 17.48 -26.70
C LEU A 841 -8.13 16.89 -27.57
N TYR A 842 -8.44 15.61 -27.35
CA TYR A 842 -9.48 14.91 -28.10
C TYR A 842 -10.51 14.34 -27.12
N GLU A 843 -11.73 14.84 -27.16
CA GLU A 843 -12.84 14.37 -26.33
C GLU A 843 -13.66 13.31 -27.07
N ILE A 844 -13.80 12.13 -26.49
CA ILE A 844 -14.63 11.03 -26.94
C ILE A 844 -15.79 10.87 -25.97
N ASN A 845 -17.01 11.19 -26.38
CA ASN A 845 -18.20 10.89 -25.58
C ASN A 845 -18.64 9.45 -25.87
N MET A 846 -18.61 8.60 -24.82
CA MET A 846 -18.89 7.17 -24.93
C MET A 846 -20.37 6.87 -25.26
N GLU A 847 -21.29 7.80 -24.99
CA GLU A 847 -22.71 7.65 -25.30
C GLU A 847 -23.05 8.01 -26.75
N SER A 848 -22.27 8.89 -27.38
CA SER A 848 -22.55 9.41 -28.73
C SER A 848 -21.71 8.79 -29.84
N ILE A 849 -20.62 8.09 -29.51
CA ILE A 849 -19.73 7.49 -30.50
C ILE A 849 -20.31 6.18 -31.07
N ASP A 850 -19.98 5.84 -32.32
CA ASP A 850 -20.51 4.63 -32.95
C ASP A 850 -20.01 3.33 -32.27
N LYS A 851 -20.81 2.26 -32.37
CA LYS A 851 -20.53 0.98 -31.70
C LYS A 851 -19.15 0.38 -32.02
N ARG A 852 -18.62 0.60 -33.23
CA ARG A 852 -17.30 0.08 -33.62
C ARG A 852 -16.20 0.86 -32.92
N SER A 853 -16.30 2.18 -32.91
CA SER A 853 -15.38 3.05 -32.18
C SER A 853 -15.41 2.77 -30.67
N LEU A 854 -16.61 2.60 -30.07
CA LEU A 854 -16.75 2.24 -28.67
C LEU A 854 -16.09 0.89 -28.34
N ARG A 855 -16.23 -0.10 -29.23
CA ARG A 855 -15.57 -1.39 -29.08
C ARG A 855 -14.04 -1.28 -29.13
N LEU A 856 -13.51 -0.54 -30.12
CA LEU A 856 -12.07 -0.30 -30.24
C LEU A 856 -11.50 0.41 -29.00
N LEU A 857 -12.25 1.39 -28.49
CA LEU A 857 -11.91 2.11 -27.27
C LEU A 857 -11.85 1.16 -26.06
N LEU A 858 -12.90 0.35 -25.83
CA LEU A 858 -13.00 -0.61 -24.72
C LEU A 858 -12.02 -1.79 -24.82
N GLU A 859 -11.59 -2.15 -26.03
CA GLU A 859 -10.55 -3.18 -26.23
C GLU A 859 -9.14 -2.63 -25.97
N THR A 860 -8.96 -1.31 -26.03
CA THR A 860 -7.65 -0.64 -25.88
C THR A 860 -7.39 -0.12 -24.45
N ILE A 861 -8.42 0.46 -23.81
CA ILE A 861 -8.41 0.96 -22.43
C ILE A 861 -8.63 -0.20 -21.47
#